data_AF-A0A433KJU6-F1
#
_entry.id   AF-A0A433KJU6-F1
#
_cell.length_a   1.000
_cell.length_b   1.000
_cell.length_c   1.000
_cell.angle_alpha   90.00
_cell.angle_beta   90.00
_cell.angle_gamma   90.00
#
_symmetry.space_group_name_H-M   'P 1'
#
loop_
_entity.id
_entity.type
_entity.pdbx_description
1 polymer ?
#
loop_
_entity_poly.entity_id
_entity_poly.type
_entity_poly.pdbx_seq_one_letter_code
_entity_poly.pdbx_strand_id
1 'polypeptide(L)'
;MLEVAIDHDQPSAAVKLFFNRGKGFEQEASVYLPLKSGRITKRLFWMPFGVKTLRLDPLESEGQFTIRHLRFVWLTPWFAHDRLAQRLANMHYKWRNVPKRQVIKALKDQSVESGRSWRDIALETYEATFERFSVQRSYNDWIRGQAKPSKAELAATLDELTFKPLVSVLVPVYNPPLEHLKSCLDSVLGQAYPHWQLCIADDASTDPDVSALLADYVEQDRRVHVVTRAQNGHICAASNSALGLAEGEYIALLDHDDCLAQEALLEMVAALNQQPQARLLYSDEDKLDEGGQRFDPHFKPDWNPDLLLAQNYISHLGMYETALVKEVGGFREGFEGSQDHDLVLRVSAHLRPEQIVRVPKVLYHWRAAEGSTALNSGQKDYTSQAGLNAVADHVAIRHPGAKVEHGEFANTYRVRWPVPTPEPLVSLLVPTRDRVEILKPCVDAILSRTDYRNFELLILDNQSTCLKTLAYMDKVAEQDSRVRVLRWEQPFNYSAINNFGAQHANGDIIGLVNNDIEPINSDWLTEMVRQASRPEIGCVGAKLYYPNDTIQHAGVILGIGGVAGHAHKYFTRHAIGYFTRLHIAHNLSAVTAACLLVRKEIFNEVEGLNEERLAVAFNDVDFCLKVREAGYRNLWTPYAELYHHESISRGADDNAKKRARAAGEVAYMRKTWAEKLDNDPAYNPNLTLVHEDFSLR
;
A
#
# COMPACT_ATOMS: atom_id res chain seq x y z
N MET A 1 -7.33 -25.13 -21.78
CA MET A 1 -6.59 -23.91 -21.40
C MET A 1 -6.97 -22.81 -22.37
N LEU A 2 -7.29 -21.64 -21.83
CA LEU A 2 -7.54 -20.41 -22.57
C LEU A 2 -6.25 -19.59 -22.58
N GLU A 3 -5.83 -19.10 -23.76
CA GLU A 3 -4.75 -18.13 -23.93
C GLU A 3 -5.30 -16.87 -24.59
N VAL A 4 -5.05 -15.70 -24.00
CA VAL A 4 -5.55 -14.42 -24.51
C VAL A 4 -4.49 -13.34 -24.38
N ALA A 5 -4.31 -12.53 -25.42
CA ALA A 5 -3.68 -11.22 -25.33
C ALA A 5 -4.63 -10.18 -25.93
N ILE A 6 -4.99 -9.17 -25.13
CA ILE A 6 -5.89 -8.09 -25.52
C ILE A 6 -5.23 -6.78 -25.10
N ASP A 7 -5.16 -5.85 -26.05
CA ASP A 7 -4.90 -4.45 -25.75
C ASP A 7 -6.24 -3.80 -25.38
N HIS A 8 -6.28 -2.99 -24.33
CA HIS A 8 -7.50 -2.35 -23.84
C HIS A 8 -7.21 -0.96 -23.26
N ASP A 9 -8.23 -0.12 -23.18
CA ASP A 9 -8.20 1.22 -22.61
C ASP A 9 -8.51 1.27 -21.11
N GLN A 10 -8.93 0.15 -20.50
CA GLN A 10 -9.30 0.09 -19.09
C GLN A 10 -8.08 -0.02 -18.15
N PRO A 11 -8.11 0.56 -16.93
CA PRO A 11 -7.02 0.46 -15.95
C PRO A 11 -6.71 -0.98 -15.50
N SER A 12 -7.73 -1.82 -15.52
CA SER A 12 -7.68 -3.27 -15.34
C SER A 12 -8.77 -3.86 -16.22
N ALA A 13 -8.50 -5.00 -16.86
CA ALA A 13 -9.46 -5.68 -17.68
C ALA A 13 -9.39 -7.18 -17.47
N ALA A 14 -10.48 -7.86 -17.76
CA ALA A 14 -10.55 -9.30 -17.76
C ALA A 14 -11.47 -9.81 -18.84
N VAL A 15 -11.16 -11.02 -19.31
CA VAL A 15 -12.03 -11.78 -20.19
C VAL A 15 -12.94 -12.65 -19.37
N LYS A 16 -14.22 -12.67 -19.74
CA LYS A 16 -15.18 -13.66 -19.27
C LYS A 16 -15.57 -14.61 -20.39
N LEU A 17 -15.44 -15.91 -20.14
CA LEU A 17 -15.88 -16.96 -21.06
C LEU A 17 -17.07 -17.69 -20.46
N PHE A 18 -18.20 -17.66 -21.16
CA PHE A 18 -19.45 -18.30 -20.76
C PHE A 18 -19.71 -19.58 -21.54
N PHE A 19 -20.40 -20.50 -20.90
CA PHE A 19 -20.82 -21.78 -21.48
C PHE A 19 -22.34 -21.80 -21.66
N ASN A 20 -22.81 -22.37 -22.76
CA ASN A 20 -24.22 -22.64 -22.98
C ASN A 20 -24.44 -24.12 -23.33
N ARG A 21 -25.23 -24.81 -22.51
CA ARG A 21 -25.59 -26.23 -22.66
C ARG A 21 -26.96 -26.45 -23.32
N GLY A 22 -27.52 -25.40 -23.92
CA GLY A 22 -28.84 -25.39 -24.58
C GLY A 22 -29.96 -24.73 -23.78
N LYS A 23 -29.65 -24.07 -22.65
CA LYS A 23 -30.61 -23.34 -21.80
C LYS A 23 -30.26 -21.85 -21.60
N GLY A 24 -29.28 -21.34 -22.35
CA GLY A 24 -28.73 -19.99 -22.16
C GLY A 24 -27.30 -20.02 -21.60
N PHE A 25 -26.70 -18.84 -21.42
CA PHE A 25 -25.35 -18.71 -20.88
C PHE A 25 -25.38 -18.73 -19.35
N GLU A 26 -24.59 -19.62 -18.75
CA GLU A 26 -24.50 -19.79 -17.29
C GLU A 26 -23.50 -18.78 -16.71
N GLN A 27 -23.96 -17.87 -15.85
CA GLN A 27 -23.06 -16.88 -15.22
C GLN A 27 -22.16 -17.52 -14.15
N GLU A 28 -22.73 -18.37 -13.30
CA GLU A 28 -22.02 -19.03 -12.19
C GLU A 28 -20.91 -20.00 -12.65
N ALA A 29 -21.01 -20.50 -13.88
CA ALA A 29 -20.02 -21.41 -14.46
C ALA A 29 -18.99 -20.70 -15.36
N SER A 30 -18.96 -19.37 -15.40
CA SER A 30 -18.09 -18.62 -16.32
C SER A 30 -16.61 -18.68 -15.91
N VAL A 31 -15.71 -18.66 -16.91
CA VAL A 31 -14.26 -18.63 -16.71
C VAL A 31 -13.79 -17.18 -16.77
N TYR A 32 -13.20 -16.73 -15.67
CA TYR A 32 -12.65 -15.38 -15.52
C TYR A 32 -11.14 -15.32 -15.78
N LEU A 33 -10.66 -14.47 -16.69
CA LEU A 33 -9.23 -14.36 -16.98
C LEU A 33 -8.81 -12.89 -16.92
N PRO A 34 -8.20 -12.43 -15.80
CA PRO A 34 -7.55 -11.14 -15.75
C PRO A 34 -6.55 -11.01 -16.90
N LEU A 35 -6.57 -9.86 -17.56
CA LEU A 35 -5.67 -9.54 -18.65
C LEU A 35 -4.42 -8.84 -18.10
N LYS A 36 -3.28 -9.17 -18.67
CA LYS A 36 -2.05 -8.37 -18.52
C LYS A 36 -1.81 -7.64 -19.83
N SER A 37 -1.85 -6.30 -19.78
CA SER A 37 -1.67 -5.46 -20.97
C SER A 37 -0.40 -5.86 -21.73
N GLY A 38 -0.53 -6.06 -23.04
CA GLY A 38 0.56 -6.46 -23.93
C GLY A 38 1.14 -7.88 -23.72
N ARG A 39 0.53 -8.75 -22.89
CA ARG A 39 1.02 -10.11 -22.63
C ARG A 39 -0.05 -11.19 -22.86
N ILE A 40 0.40 -12.37 -23.32
CA ILE A 40 -0.45 -13.55 -23.36
C ILE A 40 -0.70 -14.03 -21.93
N THR A 41 -1.95 -13.94 -21.50
CA THR A 41 -2.43 -14.45 -20.21
C THR A 41 -3.09 -15.81 -20.42
N LYS A 42 -2.94 -16.72 -19.45
CA LYS A 42 -3.37 -18.12 -19.58
C LYS A 42 -4.18 -18.57 -18.36
N ARG A 43 -5.30 -19.26 -18.59
CA ARG A 43 -6.08 -19.94 -17.53
C ARG A 43 -6.45 -21.36 -17.94
N LEU A 44 -6.16 -22.33 -17.06
CA LEU A 44 -6.79 -23.65 -17.12
C LEU A 44 -8.27 -23.51 -16.78
N PHE A 45 -9.10 -24.24 -17.49
CA PHE A 45 -10.51 -24.37 -17.14
C PHE A 45 -10.98 -25.76 -17.56
N TRP A 46 -12.00 -26.24 -16.86
CA TRP A 46 -12.66 -27.48 -17.23
C TRP A 46 -13.81 -27.17 -18.21
N MET A 47 -13.85 -27.86 -19.35
CA MET A 47 -14.97 -27.73 -20.29
C MET A 47 -16.13 -28.60 -19.79
N PRO A 48 -17.29 -28.03 -19.39
CA PRO A 48 -18.43 -28.81 -18.95
C PRO A 48 -18.93 -29.76 -20.05
N PHE A 49 -19.47 -30.91 -19.64
CA PHE A 49 -20.08 -31.82 -20.60
C PHE A 49 -21.37 -31.20 -21.19
N GLY A 50 -21.58 -31.39 -22.49
CA GLY A 50 -22.80 -30.93 -23.18
C GLY A 50 -22.80 -29.44 -23.58
N VAL A 51 -21.66 -28.75 -23.52
CA VAL A 51 -21.54 -27.36 -24.04
C VAL A 51 -21.75 -27.37 -25.55
N LYS A 52 -22.66 -26.51 -26.02
CA LYS A 52 -23.00 -26.32 -27.44
C LYS A 52 -22.38 -25.05 -28.02
N THR A 53 -22.36 -23.96 -27.24
CA THR A 53 -21.78 -22.68 -27.65
C THR A 53 -21.00 -22.03 -26.52
N LEU A 54 -20.00 -21.22 -26.90
CA LEU A 54 -19.19 -20.39 -26.02
C LEU A 54 -19.46 -18.92 -26.35
N ARG A 55 -19.47 -18.06 -25.33
CA ARG A 55 -19.43 -16.60 -25.49
C ARG A 55 -18.20 -16.08 -24.79
N LEU A 56 -17.42 -15.25 -25.47
CA LEU A 56 -16.26 -14.59 -24.89
C LEU A 56 -16.57 -13.09 -24.85
N ASP A 57 -16.61 -12.55 -23.65
CA ASP A 57 -16.75 -11.13 -23.37
C ASP A 57 -15.32 -10.58 -23.15
N PRO A 58 -14.76 -9.79 -24.10
CA PRO A 58 -13.36 -9.38 -24.08
C PRO A 58 -13.03 -8.38 -22.96
N LEU A 59 -14.04 -7.62 -22.53
CA LEU A 59 -14.02 -6.67 -21.42
C LEU A 59 -15.27 -6.87 -20.56
N GLU A 60 -15.22 -6.47 -19.28
CA GLU A 60 -16.34 -6.56 -18.34
C GLU A 60 -17.27 -5.35 -18.35
N SER A 61 -16.79 -4.25 -18.92
CA SER A 61 -17.51 -2.97 -19.06
C SER A 61 -17.28 -2.40 -20.46
N GLU A 62 -18.04 -1.38 -20.83
CA GLU A 62 -17.85 -0.68 -22.10
C GLU A 62 -16.43 -0.11 -22.21
N GLY A 63 -15.81 -0.25 -23.38
CA GLY A 63 -14.43 0.19 -23.62
C GLY A 63 -13.94 -0.25 -24.98
N GLN A 64 -12.75 0.22 -25.34
CA GLN A 64 -12.06 -0.15 -26.58
C GLN A 64 -11.08 -1.28 -26.33
N PHE A 65 -11.07 -2.27 -27.22
CA PHE A 65 -10.11 -3.36 -27.16
C PHE A 65 -9.67 -3.86 -28.53
N THR A 66 -8.49 -4.47 -28.57
CA THR A 66 -7.98 -5.22 -29.71
C THR A 66 -7.50 -6.59 -29.26
N ILE A 67 -8.09 -7.66 -29.80
CA ILE A 67 -7.64 -9.03 -29.53
C ILE A 67 -6.41 -9.33 -30.40
N ARG A 68 -5.23 -9.41 -29.77
CA ARG A 68 -3.97 -9.76 -30.42
C ARG A 68 -3.76 -11.26 -30.53
N HIS A 69 -4.25 -12.01 -29.54
CA HIS A 69 -4.12 -13.47 -29.48
C HIS A 69 -5.33 -14.06 -28.77
N LEU A 70 -5.90 -15.12 -29.35
CA LEU A 70 -6.95 -15.92 -28.70
C LEU A 70 -6.77 -17.39 -29.12
N ARG A 71 -6.56 -18.28 -28.15
CA ARG A 71 -6.38 -19.71 -28.41
C ARG A 71 -6.98 -20.58 -27.32
N PHE A 72 -7.64 -21.65 -27.75
CA PHE A 72 -8.06 -22.77 -26.89
C PHE A 72 -7.12 -23.95 -27.10
N VAL A 73 -6.55 -24.47 -26.01
CA VAL A 73 -5.60 -25.58 -26.03
C VAL A 73 -6.10 -26.70 -25.14
N TRP A 74 -6.33 -27.88 -25.72
CA TRP A 74 -6.57 -29.11 -24.98
C TRP A 74 -5.27 -29.60 -24.36
N LEU A 75 -5.30 -29.95 -23.07
CA LEU A 75 -4.14 -30.40 -22.32
C LEU A 75 -4.33 -31.84 -21.87
N THR A 76 -3.22 -32.58 -21.75
CA THR A 76 -3.25 -33.88 -21.09
C THR A 76 -3.57 -33.71 -19.61
N PRO A 77 -4.23 -34.69 -18.95
CA PRO A 77 -4.57 -34.60 -17.53
C PRO A 77 -3.35 -34.33 -16.65
N TRP A 78 -2.23 -35.00 -16.92
CA TRP A 78 -0.99 -34.81 -16.18
C TRP A 78 -0.47 -33.37 -16.27
N PHE A 79 -0.43 -32.78 -17.46
CA PHE A 79 0.07 -31.41 -17.65
C PHE A 79 -0.86 -30.37 -17.01
N ALA A 80 -2.18 -30.58 -17.10
CA ALA A 80 -3.15 -29.75 -16.41
C ALA A 80 -2.98 -29.80 -14.89
N HIS A 81 -2.78 -30.99 -14.30
CA HIS A 81 -2.52 -31.15 -12.88
C HIS A 81 -1.21 -30.50 -12.44
N ASP A 82 -0.12 -30.63 -13.23
CA ASP A 82 1.16 -29.97 -12.93
C ASP A 82 1.02 -28.44 -12.91
N ARG A 83 0.36 -27.86 -13.92
CA ARG A 83 0.13 -26.41 -14.01
C ARG A 83 -0.79 -25.90 -12.89
N LEU A 84 -1.84 -26.65 -12.55
CA LEU A 84 -2.74 -26.35 -11.43
C LEU A 84 -1.96 -26.36 -10.11
N ALA A 85 -1.24 -27.44 -9.81
CA ALA A 85 -0.44 -27.58 -8.60
C ALA A 85 0.64 -26.48 -8.49
N GLN A 86 1.29 -26.15 -9.61
CA GLN A 86 2.27 -25.08 -9.66
C GLN A 86 1.64 -23.72 -9.34
N ARG A 87 0.46 -23.43 -9.89
CA ARG A 87 -0.23 -22.16 -9.59
C ARG A 87 -0.65 -22.11 -8.13
N LEU A 88 -1.24 -23.17 -7.59
CA LEU A 88 -1.63 -23.21 -6.19
C LEU A 88 -0.43 -23.04 -5.25
N ALA A 89 0.66 -23.77 -5.50
CA ALA A 89 1.90 -23.64 -4.73
C ALA A 89 2.55 -22.26 -4.82
N ASN A 90 2.23 -21.46 -5.85
CA ASN A 90 2.78 -20.12 -6.01
C ASN A 90 1.83 -19.02 -5.54
N MET A 91 0.52 -19.21 -5.69
CA MET A 91 -0.46 -18.14 -5.65
C MET A 91 -1.59 -18.36 -4.63
N HIS A 92 -1.84 -19.57 -4.15
CA HIS A 92 -2.93 -19.77 -3.21
C HIS A 92 -2.41 -19.74 -1.77
N TYR A 93 -3.02 -18.92 -0.90
CA TYR A 93 -2.53 -18.65 0.46
C TYR A 93 -2.31 -19.93 1.28
N LYS A 94 -3.24 -20.90 1.22
CA LYS A 94 -3.13 -22.19 1.93
C LYS A 94 -2.01 -23.10 1.40
N TRP A 95 -1.62 -22.95 0.13
CA TRP A 95 -0.73 -23.88 -0.57
C TRP A 95 0.66 -23.33 -0.85
N ARG A 96 0.91 -22.03 -0.60
CA ARG A 96 2.16 -21.33 -0.94
C ARG A 96 3.44 -21.91 -0.33
N ASN A 97 3.31 -22.68 0.75
CA ASN A 97 4.43 -23.35 1.44
C ASN A 97 4.42 -24.87 1.28
N VAL A 98 3.47 -25.42 0.51
CA VAL A 98 3.36 -26.86 0.26
C VAL A 98 4.19 -27.19 -0.98
N PRO A 99 5.13 -28.16 -0.92
CA PRO A 99 5.85 -28.59 -2.10
C PRO A 99 4.89 -28.98 -3.21
N LYS A 100 5.06 -28.45 -4.45
CA LYS A 100 4.15 -28.70 -5.59
C LYS A 100 3.69 -30.17 -5.72
N ARG A 101 4.62 -31.12 -5.52
CA ARG A 101 4.37 -32.56 -5.61
C ARG A 101 3.34 -33.09 -4.59
N GLN A 102 3.13 -32.36 -3.49
CA GLN A 102 2.20 -32.71 -2.41
C GLN A 102 0.84 -32.03 -2.55
N VAL A 103 0.73 -30.94 -3.32
CA VAL A 103 -0.53 -30.17 -3.46
C VAL A 103 -1.68 -31.04 -3.96
N ILE A 104 -1.49 -31.79 -5.05
CA ILE A 104 -2.54 -32.67 -5.60
C ILE A 104 -2.91 -33.79 -4.62
N LYS A 105 -1.93 -34.32 -3.88
CA LYS A 105 -2.19 -35.35 -2.88
C LYS A 105 -3.06 -34.78 -1.77
N ALA A 106 -2.68 -33.64 -1.21
CA ALA A 106 -3.42 -33.00 -0.13
C ALA A 106 -4.84 -32.56 -0.55
N LEU A 107 -5.05 -32.12 -1.79
CA LEU A 107 -6.40 -31.86 -2.32
C LEU A 107 -7.26 -33.12 -2.40
N LYS A 108 -6.65 -34.27 -2.72
CA LYS A 108 -7.34 -35.57 -2.72
C LYS A 108 -7.62 -36.06 -1.31
N ASP A 109 -6.70 -35.85 -0.37
CA ASP A 109 -6.89 -36.19 1.03
C ASP A 109 -8.07 -35.36 1.61
N GLN A 110 -8.10 -34.05 1.34
CA GLN A 110 -9.21 -33.16 1.70
C GLN A 110 -10.55 -33.59 1.08
N SER A 111 -10.52 -34.10 -0.15
CA SER A 111 -11.71 -34.65 -0.83
C SER A 111 -12.29 -35.86 -0.12
N VAL A 112 -11.44 -36.73 0.42
CA VAL A 112 -11.86 -37.88 1.22
C VAL A 112 -12.47 -37.41 2.54
N GLU A 113 -11.84 -36.45 3.22
CA GLU A 113 -12.32 -35.90 4.50
C GLU A 113 -13.66 -35.19 4.38
N SER A 114 -13.86 -34.42 3.31
CA SER A 114 -15.08 -33.62 3.13
C SER A 114 -16.20 -34.34 2.37
N GLY A 115 -15.96 -35.56 1.86
CA GLY A 115 -16.90 -36.29 0.99
C GLY A 115 -17.22 -35.60 -0.33
N ARG A 116 -16.43 -34.60 -0.76
CA ARG A 116 -16.64 -33.83 -2.01
C ARG A 116 -15.74 -34.37 -3.12
N SER A 117 -16.10 -34.14 -4.38
CA SER A 117 -15.25 -34.46 -5.53
C SER A 117 -13.91 -33.73 -5.47
N TRP A 118 -12.80 -34.47 -5.61
CA TRP A 118 -11.45 -33.88 -5.61
C TRP A 118 -11.29 -32.82 -6.70
N ARG A 119 -11.94 -33.03 -7.85
CA ARG A 119 -11.85 -32.10 -8.98
C ARG A 119 -12.54 -30.79 -8.65
N ASP A 120 -13.67 -30.84 -7.95
CA ASP A 120 -14.45 -29.65 -7.64
C ASP A 120 -13.72 -28.83 -6.58
N ILE A 121 -13.14 -29.47 -5.56
CA ILE A 121 -12.24 -28.80 -4.60
C ILE A 121 -11.03 -28.20 -5.33
N ALA A 122 -10.38 -28.96 -6.22
CA ALA A 122 -9.19 -28.49 -6.93
C ALA A 122 -9.50 -27.32 -7.87
N LEU A 123 -10.66 -27.33 -8.54
CA LEU A 123 -11.11 -26.23 -9.39
C LEU A 123 -11.47 -25.02 -8.55
N GLU A 124 -12.31 -25.14 -7.52
CA GLU A 124 -12.66 -24.05 -6.59
C GLU A 124 -11.41 -23.38 -6.01
N THR A 125 -10.48 -24.18 -5.48
CA THR A 125 -9.19 -23.69 -4.95
C THR A 125 -8.36 -23.01 -6.05
N TYR A 126 -8.39 -23.53 -7.28
CA TYR A 126 -7.67 -22.93 -8.40
C TYR A 126 -8.34 -21.65 -8.88
N GLU A 127 -9.66 -21.55 -8.84
CA GLU A 127 -10.43 -20.37 -9.24
C GLU A 127 -10.19 -19.19 -8.30
N ALA A 128 -10.09 -19.44 -7.00
CA ALA A 128 -9.70 -18.44 -5.99
C ALA A 128 -8.36 -17.75 -6.29
N THR A 129 -7.52 -18.32 -7.19
CA THR A 129 -6.27 -17.67 -7.61
C THR A 129 -6.43 -16.70 -8.78
N PHE A 130 -7.62 -16.57 -9.38
CA PHE A 130 -7.91 -15.69 -10.52
C PHE A 130 -8.87 -14.56 -10.18
N GLU A 131 -9.53 -14.62 -9.03
CA GLU A 131 -10.47 -13.58 -8.61
C GLU A 131 -9.73 -12.26 -8.37
N ARG A 132 -10.05 -11.25 -9.19
CA ARG A 132 -9.91 -9.84 -8.83
C ARG A 132 -10.97 -9.00 -9.54
N PHE A 133 -11.28 -7.84 -8.95
CA PHE A 133 -11.91 -6.66 -9.55
C PHE A 133 -13.43 -6.61 -9.78
N SER A 134 -14.18 -6.63 -8.68
CA SER A 134 -15.03 -5.45 -8.45
C SER A 134 -14.96 -5.06 -6.98
N VAL A 135 -14.62 -3.80 -6.71
CA VAL A 135 -14.46 -3.25 -5.34
C VAL A 135 -15.74 -3.42 -4.52
N GLN A 136 -16.92 -3.49 -5.17
CA GLN A 136 -18.21 -3.64 -4.49
C GLN A 136 -18.71 -5.09 -4.33
N ARG A 137 -18.50 -6.02 -5.29
CA ARG A 137 -18.89 -7.43 -5.07
C ARG A 137 -17.92 -8.13 -4.12
N SER A 138 -16.63 -7.78 -4.20
CA SER A 138 -15.57 -8.37 -3.39
C SER A 138 -15.72 -8.06 -1.91
N TYR A 139 -16.23 -6.90 -1.51
CA TYR A 139 -16.26 -6.54 -0.10
C TYR A 139 -17.37 -7.25 0.68
N ASN A 140 -18.57 -7.38 0.11
CA ASN A 140 -19.65 -8.15 0.75
C ASN A 140 -19.27 -9.62 0.94
N ASP A 141 -18.58 -10.22 -0.05
CA ASP A 141 -18.08 -11.58 0.07
C ASP A 141 -16.94 -11.67 1.10
N TRP A 142 -16.05 -10.67 1.15
CA TRP A 142 -15.04 -10.56 2.19
C TRP A 142 -15.66 -10.48 3.59
N ILE A 143 -16.70 -9.64 3.79
CA ILE A 143 -17.45 -9.52 5.05
C ILE A 143 -18.07 -10.87 5.43
N ARG A 144 -18.69 -11.59 4.47
CA ARG A 144 -19.28 -12.92 4.73
C ARG A 144 -18.23 -13.95 5.13
N GLY A 145 -17.01 -13.81 4.62
CA GLY A 145 -15.87 -14.66 4.98
C GLY A 145 -15.23 -14.32 6.33
N GLN A 146 -15.50 -13.14 6.90
CA GLN A 146 -14.98 -12.78 8.22
C GLN A 146 -15.74 -13.52 9.33
N ALA A 147 -14.99 -14.13 10.24
CA ALA A 147 -15.56 -14.69 11.45
C ALA A 147 -16.14 -13.55 12.31
N LYS A 148 -17.43 -13.61 12.61
CA LYS A 148 -18.05 -12.69 13.57
C LYS A 148 -17.89 -13.30 14.96
N PRO A 149 -17.20 -12.62 15.89
CA PRO A 149 -17.03 -13.16 17.23
C PRO A 149 -18.39 -13.29 17.91
N SER A 150 -18.64 -14.46 18.47
CA SER A 150 -19.81 -14.73 19.30
C SER A 150 -19.73 -13.94 20.62
N LYS A 151 -20.88 -13.72 21.27
CA LYS A 151 -20.90 -13.08 22.60
C LYS A 151 -20.02 -13.80 23.63
N ALA A 152 -19.88 -15.12 23.52
CA ALA A 152 -19.02 -15.91 24.40
C ALA A 152 -17.53 -15.66 24.14
N GLU A 153 -17.12 -15.54 22.87
CA GLU A 153 -15.75 -15.19 22.51
C GLU A 153 -15.39 -13.77 22.97
N LEU A 154 -16.30 -12.80 22.77
CA LEU A 154 -16.10 -11.43 23.25
C LEU A 154 -15.97 -11.37 24.78
N ALA A 155 -16.81 -12.13 25.51
CA ALA A 155 -16.71 -12.22 26.97
C ALA A 155 -15.39 -12.85 27.42
N ALA A 156 -14.95 -13.93 26.76
CA ALA A 156 -13.67 -14.55 27.05
C ALA A 156 -12.49 -13.59 26.83
N THR A 157 -12.46 -12.87 25.71
CA THR A 157 -11.45 -11.84 25.45
C THR A 157 -11.46 -10.76 26.53
N LEU A 158 -12.64 -10.29 26.96
CA LEU A 158 -12.78 -9.31 28.03
C LEU A 158 -12.25 -9.82 29.37
N ASP A 159 -12.48 -11.09 29.70
CA ASP A 159 -12.01 -11.72 30.93
C ASP A 159 -10.49 -11.90 30.95
N GLU A 160 -9.86 -12.06 29.79
CA GLU A 160 -8.40 -12.17 29.64
C GLU A 160 -7.66 -10.82 29.78
N LEU A 161 -8.35 -9.68 29.62
CA LEU A 161 -7.71 -8.38 29.75
C LEU A 161 -7.24 -8.13 31.19
N THR A 162 -5.98 -7.75 31.34
CA THR A 162 -5.38 -7.39 32.64
C THR A 162 -5.49 -5.90 32.91
N PHE A 163 -5.38 -5.09 31.86
CA PHE A 163 -5.58 -3.65 31.88
C PHE A 163 -6.91 -3.29 31.20
N LYS A 164 -7.80 -2.64 31.95
CA LYS A 164 -9.15 -2.28 31.51
C LYS A 164 -9.38 -0.76 31.71
N PRO A 165 -8.68 0.09 30.94
CA PRO A 165 -8.81 1.54 31.06
C PRO A 165 -10.23 2.00 30.73
N LEU A 166 -10.67 3.09 31.37
CA LEU A 166 -11.87 3.80 30.93
C LEU A 166 -11.58 4.49 29.58
N VAL A 167 -12.42 4.25 28.58
CA VAL A 167 -12.35 4.93 27.28
C VAL A 167 -13.47 5.97 27.16
N SER A 168 -13.11 7.25 27.03
CA SER A 168 -14.07 8.34 26.80
C SER A 168 -14.28 8.54 25.29
N VAL A 169 -15.45 8.15 24.78
CA VAL A 169 -15.85 8.37 23.39
C VAL A 169 -16.34 9.81 23.24
N LEU A 170 -15.69 10.62 22.41
CA LEU A 170 -16.03 12.02 22.18
C LEU A 170 -16.94 12.13 20.96
N VAL A 171 -18.11 12.76 21.13
CA VAL A 171 -19.08 12.97 20.05
C VAL A 171 -19.52 14.43 20.01
N PRO A 172 -18.95 15.26 19.13
CA PRO A 172 -19.48 16.59 18.84
C PRO A 172 -20.77 16.48 18.01
N VAL A 173 -21.81 17.23 18.38
CA VAL A 173 -23.14 17.12 17.75
C VAL A 173 -23.62 18.50 17.27
N TYR A 174 -23.97 18.62 15.99
CA TYR A 174 -24.69 19.80 15.48
C TYR A 174 -25.71 19.41 14.40
N ASN A 175 -27.00 19.46 14.72
CA ASN A 175 -28.11 19.20 13.78
C ASN A 175 -27.98 17.92 12.91
N PRO A 176 -27.59 16.74 13.46
CA PRO A 176 -27.62 15.51 12.68
C PRO A 176 -29.07 15.06 12.39
N PRO A 177 -29.30 14.28 11.33
CA PRO A 177 -30.52 13.48 11.22
C PRO A 177 -30.69 12.58 12.46
N LEU A 178 -31.86 12.63 13.09
CA LEU A 178 -32.12 11.93 14.36
C LEU A 178 -31.84 10.43 14.29
N GLU A 179 -32.13 9.80 13.16
CA GLU A 179 -31.88 8.37 12.94
C GLU A 179 -30.39 8.03 12.92
N HIS A 180 -29.55 8.91 12.36
CA HIS A 180 -28.10 8.74 12.33
C HIS A 180 -27.51 8.93 13.73
N LEU A 181 -27.94 9.99 14.44
CA LEU A 181 -27.53 10.21 15.83
C LEU A 181 -27.92 9.04 16.72
N LYS A 182 -29.16 8.57 16.61
CA LYS A 182 -29.63 7.38 17.34
C LYS A 182 -28.77 6.15 17.04
N SER A 183 -28.48 5.89 15.76
CA SER A 183 -27.61 4.77 15.36
C SER A 183 -26.19 4.90 15.92
N CYS A 184 -25.63 6.11 15.92
CA CYS A 184 -24.32 6.41 16.51
C CYS A 184 -24.31 6.08 18.01
N LEU A 185 -25.26 6.64 18.77
CA LEU A 185 -25.35 6.44 20.22
C LEU A 185 -25.62 4.96 20.57
N ASP A 186 -26.53 4.30 19.87
CA ASP A 186 -26.82 2.87 20.04
C ASP A 186 -25.58 1.99 19.78
N SER A 187 -24.71 2.38 18.84
CA SER A 187 -23.46 1.66 18.56
C SER A 187 -22.46 1.70 19.71
N VAL A 188 -22.45 2.80 20.49
CA VAL A 188 -21.62 2.93 21.70
C VAL A 188 -22.24 2.16 22.87
N LEU A 189 -23.57 2.28 23.05
CA LEU A 189 -24.28 1.54 24.10
C LEU A 189 -24.12 0.01 23.93
N GLY A 190 -24.05 -0.46 22.69
CA GLY A 190 -23.90 -1.86 22.31
C GLY A 190 -22.48 -2.43 22.41
N GLN A 191 -21.47 -1.62 22.79
CA GLN A 191 -20.07 -2.07 22.83
C GLN A 191 -19.86 -3.25 23.78
N ALA A 192 -19.09 -4.25 23.33
CA ALA A 192 -18.75 -5.43 24.11
C ALA A 192 -17.81 -5.13 25.29
N TYR A 193 -16.99 -4.09 25.16
CA TYR A 193 -16.17 -3.58 26.26
C TYR A 193 -17.02 -2.66 27.14
N PRO A 194 -17.14 -2.90 28.46
CA PRO A 194 -18.10 -2.16 29.30
C PRO A 194 -17.52 -0.87 29.92
N HIS A 195 -16.20 -0.70 29.93
CA HIS A 195 -15.52 0.42 30.60
C HIS A 195 -15.37 1.61 29.66
N TRP A 196 -16.49 2.21 29.27
CA TRP A 196 -16.52 3.42 28.48
C TRP A 196 -17.36 4.52 29.14
N GLN A 197 -17.10 5.74 28.70
CA GLN A 197 -17.87 6.95 28.98
C GLN A 197 -18.20 7.61 27.65
N LEU A 198 -19.44 8.06 27.44
CA LEU A 198 -19.84 8.76 26.23
C LEU A 198 -19.94 10.25 26.52
N CYS A 199 -19.06 11.04 25.92
CA CYS A 199 -18.90 12.48 26.15
C CYS A 199 -19.43 13.24 24.94
N ILE A 200 -20.62 13.83 25.08
CA ILE A 200 -21.34 14.48 23.99
C ILE A 200 -21.30 15.99 24.19
N ALA A 201 -20.94 16.73 23.15
CA ALA A 201 -21.07 18.18 23.11
C ALA A 201 -22.09 18.58 22.05
N ASP A 202 -23.30 18.96 22.49
CA ASP A 202 -24.31 19.57 21.61
C ASP A 202 -23.91 21.02 21.33
N ASP A 203 -23.44 21.28 20.12
CA ASP A 203 -22.90 22.55 19.65
C ASP A 203 -24.00 23.53 19.23
N ALA A 204 -24.99 23.69 20.11
CA ALA A 204 -26.19 24.50 19.92
C ALA A 204 -27.03 24.04 18.72
N SER A 205 -27.39 22.75 18.68
CA SER A 205 -28.37 22.24 17.71
C SER A 205 -29.67 23.03 17.78
N THR A 206 -30.21 23.37 16.61
CA THR A 206 -31.43 24.18 16.45
C THR A 206 -32.70 23.33 16.49
N ASP A 207 -32.57 22.04 16.20
CA ASP A 207 -33.68 21.10 16.29
C ASP A 207 -33.89 20.65 17.75
N PRO A 208 -35.03 20.99 18.39
CA PRO A 208 -35.30 20.60 19.76
C PRO A 208 -35.36 19.07 19.96
N ASP A 209 -35.65 18.30 18.91
CA ASP A 209 -35.70 16.84 18.99
C ASP A 209 -34.30 16.23 19.21
N VAL A 210 -33.23 16.93 18.79
CA VAL A 210 -31.85 16.50 19.07
C VAL A 210 -31.58 16.57 20.57
N SER A 211 -31.87 17.69 21.23
CA SER A 211 -31.66 17.83 22.67
C SER A 211 -32.57 16.91 23.48
N ALA A 212 -33.81 16.67 23.02
CA ALA A 212 -34.71 15.69 23.62
C ALA A 212 -34.15 14.26 23.54
N LEU A 213 -33.67 13.86 22.36
CA LEU A 213 -33.03 12.56 22.18
C LEU A 213 -31.81 12.40 23.10
N LEU A 214 -30.94 13.41 23.19
CA LEU A 214 -29.77 13.37 24.06
C LEU A 214 -30.16 13.23 25.55
N ALA A 215 -31.23 13.90 25.99
CA ALA A 215 -31.75 13.75 27.35
C ALA A 215 -32.24 12.32 27.64
N ASP A 216 -32.93 11.68 26.69
CA ASP A 216 -33.39 10.30 26.82
C ASP A 216 -32.21 9.32 27.04
N TYR A 217 -31.10 9.50 26.31
CA TYR A 217 -29.90 8.66 26.48
C TYR A 217 -29.21 8.88 27.83
N VAL A 218 -29.20 10.12 28.35
CA VAL A 218 -28.67 10.42 29.69
C VAL A 218 -29.50 9.74 30.78
N GLU A 219 -30.82 9.71 30.64
CA GLU A 219 -31.70 8.99 31.56
C GLU A 219 -31.53 7.46 31.47
N GLN A 220 -31.28 6.94 30.26
CA GLN A 220 -31.14 5.51 30.00
C GLN A 220 -29.82 4.91 30.50
N ASP A 221 -28.70 5.62 30.38
CA ASP A 221 -27.39 5.11 30.79
C ASP A 221 -26.52 6.20 31.44
N ARG A 222 -26.19 5.97 32.72
CA ARG A 222 -25.37 6.89 33.54
C ARG A 222 -23.97 7.17 33.01
N ARG A 223 -23.48 6.39 32.03
CA ARG A 223 -22.17 6.59 31.38
C ARG A 223 -22.24 7.64 30.27
N VAL A 224 -23.43 8.14 29.93
CA VAL A 224 -23.65 9.18 28.93
C VAL A 224 -23.65 10.55 29.61
N HIS A 225 -22.78 11.43 29.15
CA HIS A 225 -22.63 12.80 29.63
C HIS A 225 -22.79 13.77 28.47
N VAL A 226 -23.66 14.75 28.64
CA VAL A 226 -23.96 15.75 27.61
C VAL A 226 -23.64 17.14 28.16
N VAL A 227 -22.95 17.95 27.37
CA VAL A 227 -22.85 19.39 27.57
C VAL A 227 -23.47 20.12 26.39
N THR A 228 -24.38 21.04 26.66
CA THR A 228 -24.97 21.92 25.64
C THR A 228 -24.21 23.24 25.60
N ARG A 229 -23.70 23.60 24.44
CA ARG A 229 -23.00 24.87 24.21
C ARG A 229 -24.02 25.98 23.97
N ALA A 230 -23.69 27.19 24.43
CA ALA A 230 -24.58 28.36 24.28
C ALA A 230 -24.65 28.91 22.84
N GLN A 231 -23.64 28.60 22.03
CA GLN A 231 -23.52 29.02 20.63
C GLN A 231 -22.75 27.97 19.85
N ASN A 232 -23.02 27.86 18.56
CA ASN A 232 -22.28 27.01 17.64
C ASN A 232 -20.82 27.53 17.54
N GLY A 233 -19.87 26.68 17.92
CA GLY A 233 -18.43 26.93 17.84
C GLY A 233 -17.71 25.99 16.86
N HIS A 234 -18.46 25.27 16.04
CA HIS A 234 -17.98 24.27 15.10
C HIS A 234 -17.23 23.10 15.77
N ILE A 235 -16.74 22.19 14.92
CA ILE A 235 -16.22 20.88 15.34
C ILE A 235 -15.08 20.97 16.35
N CYS A 236 -14.14 21.91 16.21
CA CYS A 236 -13.01 22.02 17.14
C CYS A 236 -13.45 22.40 18.56
N ALA A 237 -14.30 23.42 18.69
CA ALA A 237 -14.77 23.87 20.00
C ALA A 237 -15.74 22.85 20.63
N ALA A 238 -16.58 22.20 19.82
CA ALA A 238 -17.44 21.11 20.26
C ALA A 238 -16.63 19.91 20.77
N SER A 239 -15.63 19.44 20.01
CA SER A 239 -14.74 18.35 20.42
C SER A 239 -13.95 18.69 21.68
N ASN A 240 -13.52 19.93 21.87
CA ASN A 240 -12.90 20.38 23.12
C ASN A 240 -13.88 20.38 24.31
N SER A 241 -15.15 20.74 24.09
CA SER A 241 -16.18 20.64 25.13
C SER A 241 -16.43 19.18 25.53
N ALA A 242 -16.48 18.26 24.56
CA ALA A 242 -16.56 16.82 24.82
C ALA A 242 -15.31 16.30 25.55
N LEU A 243 -14.11 16.72 25.13
CA LEU A 243 -12.84 16.41 25.81
C LEU A 243 -12.82 16.91 27.26
N GLY A 244 -13.49 18.02 27.55
CA GLY A 244 -13.65 18.56 28.90
C GLY A 244 -14.44 17.64 29.85
N LEU A 245 -15.34 16.81 29.30
CA LEU A 245 -16.09 15.79 30.04
C LEU A 245 -15.29 14.50 30.24
N ALA A 246 -14.21 14.29 29.47
CA ALA A 246 -13.49 13.03 29.43
C ALA A 246 -12.71 12.74 30.72
N GLU A 247 -13.10 11.66 31.39
CA GLU A 247 -12.46 11.10 32.59
C GLU A 247 -11.61 9.86 32.29
N GLY A 248 -11.74 9.29 31.09
CA GLY A 248 -11.02 8.10 30.66
C GLY A 248 -9.52 8.31 30.52
N GLU A 249 -8.75 7.23 30.69
CA GLU A 249 -7.31 7.19 30.43
C GLU A 249 -7.03 7.35 28.92
N TYR A 250 -7.98 6.93 28.10
CA TYR A 250 -7.97 7.11 26.65
C TYR A 250 -9.23 7.80 26.17
N ILE A 251 -9.11 8.60 25.12
CA ILE A 251 -10.24 9.10 24.34
C ILE A 251 -10.35 8.33 23.03
N ALA A 252 -11.58 8.20 22.52
CA ALA A 252 -11.87 7.68 21.19
C ALA A 252 -12.70 8.72 20.42
N LEU A 253 -12.38 8.94 19.15
CA LEU A 253 -13.10 9.90 18.30
C LEU A 253 -14.25 9.21 17.56
N LEU A 254 -15.43 9.84 17.53
CA LEU A 254 -16.61 9.35 16.82
C LEU A 254 -17.47 10.52 16.34
N ASP A 255 -17.75 10.57 15.05
CA ASP A 255 -18.66 11.55 14.46
C ASP A 255 -20.13 11.16 14.72
N HIS A 256 -20.99 12.16 14.90
CA HIS A 256 -22.38 12.01 15.35
C HIS A 256 -23.31 11.23 14.40
N ASP A 257 -22.87 10.93 13.18
CA ASP A 257 -23.60 10.19 12.15
C ASP A 257 -22.97 8.83 11.82
N ASP A 258 -21.83 8.51 12.42
CA ASP A 258 -21.06 7.30 12.18
C ASP A 258 -21.37 6.21 13.21
N CYS A 259 -20.83 5.01 13.00
CA CYS A 259 -21.08 3.87 13.88
C CYS A 259 -19.80 3.10 14.19
N LEU A 260 -19.70 2.59 15.42
CA LEU A 260 -18.66 1.64 15.80
C LEU A 260 -19.10 0.20 15.56
N ALA A 261 -18.16 -0.67 15.19
CA ALA A 261 -18.37 -2.11 15.26
C ALA A 261 -18.61 -2.53 16.72
N GLN A 262 -19.39 -3.59 16.97
CA GLN A 262 -19.78 -4.00 18.33
C GLN A 262 -18.58 -4.32 19.24
N GLU A 263 -17.51 -4.84 18.64
CA GLU A 263 -16.26 -5.24 19.27
C GLU A 263 -15.20 -4.12 19.29
N ALA A 264 -15.48 -2.94 18.73
CA ALA A 264 -14.48 -1.90 18.45
C ALA A 264 -13.63 -1.54 19.67
N LEU A 265 -14.25 -1.12 20.78
CA LEU A 265 -13.49 -0.74 21.98
C LEU A 265 -12.77 -1.93 22.61
N LEU A 266 -13.33 -3.14 22.53
CA LEU A 266 -12.71 -4.35 23.08
C LEU A 266 -11.43 -4.70 22.32
N GLU A 267 -11.47 -4.64 20.99
CA GLU A 267 -10.33 -4.92 20.13
C GLU A 267 -9.21 -3.88 20.30
N MET A 268 -9.58 -2.60 20.45
CA MET A 268 -8.61 -1.54 20.73
C MET A 268 -7.92 -1.74 22.08
N VAL A 269 -8.67 -2.10 23.13
CA VAL A 269 -8.10 -2.37 24.47
C VAL A 269 -7.32 -3.70 24.50
N ALA A 270 -7.73 -4.72 23.73
CA ALA A 270 -6.98 -5.95 23.57
C ALA A 270 -5.60 -5.69 22.92
N ALA A 271 -5.56 -4.85 21.89
CA ALA A 271 -4.30 -4.41 21.28
C ALA A 271 -3.42 -3.64 22.27
N LEU A 272 -4.01 -2.78 23.11
CA LEU A 272 -3.30 -2.07 24.18
C LEU A 272 -2.74 -3.03 25.25
N ASN A 273 -3.43 -4.13 25.58
CA ASN A 273 -2.90 -5.15 26.49
C ASN A 273 -1.70 -5.90 25.86
N GLN A 274 -1.70 -6.08 24.54
CA GLN A 274 -0.58 -6.69 23.81
C GLN A 274 0.60 -5.72 23.64
N GLN A 275 0.33 -4.41 23.60
CA GLN A 275 1.32 -3.34 23.45
C GLN A 275 1.09 -2.25 24.52
N PRO A 276 1.46 -2.50 25.79
CA PRO A 276 1.14 -1.59 26.91
C PRO A 276 1.74 -0.18 26.80
N GLN A 277 2.74 0.02 25.94
CA GLN A 277 3.34 1.32 25.66
C GLN A 277 2.56 2.16 24.64
N ALA A 278 1.52 1.61 24.02
CA ALA A 278 0.72 2.32 23.02
C ALA A 278 0.04 3.53 23.65
N ARG A 279 0.18 4.69 23.00
CA ARG A 279 -0.44 5.96 23.41
C ARG A 279 -1.32 6.55 22.31
N LEU A 280 -1.23 5.99 21.11
CA LEU A 280 -2.10 6.23 19.97
C LEU A 280 -2.39 4.87 19.32
N LEU A 281 -3.66 4.56 19.14
CA LEU A 281 -4.12 3.40 18.39
C LEU A 281 -5.06 3.83 17.28
N TYR A 282 -5.07 3.11 16.16
CA TYR A 282 -6.02 3.36 15.08
C TYR A 282 -6.46 2.08 14.38
N SER A 283 -7.69 2.06 13.88
CA SER A 283 -8.27 0.91 13.17
C SER A 283 -8.42 1.14 11.67
N ASP A 284 -8.68 0.07 10.93
CA ASP A 284 -9.26 0.17 9.58
C ASP A 284 -10.72 0.65 9.67
N GLU A 285 -11.24 1.13 8.56
CA GLU A 285 -12.58 1.73 8.44
C GLU A 285 -13.24 1.32 7.11
N ASP A 286 -14.54 1.46 7.02
CA ASP A 286 -15.31 1.39 5.78
C ASP A 286 -16.47 2.40 5.82
N LYS A 287 -17.34 2.36 4.79
CA LYS A 287 -18.46 3.27 4.67
C LYS A 287 -19.81 2.57 4.77
N LEU A 288 -20.82 3.27 5.27
CA LEU A 288 -22.24 2.89 5.23
C LEU A 288 -22.97 3.73 4.18
N ASP A 289 -23.73 3.08 3.31
CA ASP A 289 -24.67 3.76 2.44
C ASP A 289 -25.97 4.11 3.17
N GLU A 290 -26.90 4.79 2.48
CA GLU A 290 -28.22 5.14 3.03
C GLU A 290 -29.04 3.93 3.49
N GLY A 291 -28.78 2.74 2.92
CA GLY A 291 -29.41 1.49 3.32
C GLY A 291 -28.74 0.80 4.51
N GLY A 292 -27.67 1.40 5.06
CA GLY A 292 -26.86 0.80 6.12
C GLY A 292 -25.97 -0.35 5.64
N GLN A 293 -25.76 -0.49 4.33
CA GLN A 293 -24.87 -1.50 3.77
C GLN A 293 -23.43 -0.98 3.72
N ARG A 294 -22.50 -1.83 4.16
CA ARG A 294 -21.07 -1.53 4.23
C ARG A 294 -20.40 -1.62 2.84
N PHE A 295 -19.54 -0.65 2.51
CA PHE A 295 -18.79 -0.57 1.24
C PHE A 295 -17.47 0.25 1.38
N ASP A 296 -16.62 0.21 0.34
CA ASP A 296 -15.39 1.04 0.20
C ASP A 296 -14.42 1.01 1.41
N PRO A 297 -13.87 -0.18 1.76
CA PRO A 297 -12.98 -0.30 2.92
C PRO A 297 -11.62 0.37 2.71
N HIS A 298 -11.15 1.05 3.75
CA HIS A 298 -9.79 1.56 3.86
C HIS A 298 -8.96 0.69 4.80
N PHE A 299 -8.18 -0.18 4.18
CA PHE A 299 -7.22 -1.08 4.82
C PHE A 299 -5.87 -0.37 4.94
N LYS A 300 -5.62 0.20 6.11
CA LYS A 300 -4.50 1.10 6.40
C LYS A 300 -3.20 0.31 6.63
N PRO A 301 -2.02 0.87 6.27
CA PRO A 301 -0.74 0.31 6.65
C PRO A 301 -0.43 0.59 8.13
N ASP A 302 0.62 -0.04 8.67
CA ASP A 302 1.20 0.36 9.97
C ASP A 302 1.74 1.80 9.90
N TRP A 303 2.25 2.30 11.03
CA TRP A 303 2.69 3.70 11.18
C TRP A 303 3.58 4.17 10.01
N ASN A 304 3.07 5.16 9.28
CA ASN A 304 3.69 5.69 8.08
C ASN A 304 3.70 7.23 8.15
N PRO A 305 4.74 7.82 8.75
CA PRO A 305 4.79 9.26 9.00
C PRO A 305 4.83 10.08 7.71
N ASP A 306 5.47 9.59 6.65
CA ASP A 306 5.47 10.29 5.36
C ASP A 306 4.09 10.24 4.68
N LEU A 307 3.36 9.12 4.82
CA LEU A 307 1.96 9.06 4.39
C LEU A 307 1.09 10.01 5.21
N LEU A 308 1.31 10.12 6.52
CA LEU A 308 0.56 11.05 7.38
C LEU A 308 0.81 12.50 6.98
N LEU A 309 2.04 12.88 6.63
CA LEU A 309 2.33 14.22 6.13
C LEU A 309 1.63 14.49 4.79
N ALA A 310 1.44 13.46 3.97
CA ALA A 310 0.82 13.61 2.66
C ALA A 310 -0.71 13.51 2.69
N GLN A 311 -1.32 12.77 3.62
CA GLN A 311 -2.77 12.68 3.82
C GLN A 311 -3.10 12.13 5.23
N ASN A 312 -4.23 12.53 5.80
CA ASN A 312 -4.72 11.91 7.04
C ASN A 312 -5.27 10.49 6.76
N TYR A 313 -4.43 9.48 6.90
CA TYR A 313 -4.85 8.09 6.76
C TYR A 313 -5.27 7.44 8.10
N ILE A 314 -5.01 8.09 9.24
CA ILE A 314 -5.37 7.57 10.56
C ILE A 314 -6.87 7.75 10.80
N SER A 315 -7.38 8.97 10.60
CA SER A 315 -8.81 9.29 10.68
C SER A 315 -9.46 8.66 11.93
N HIS A 316 -10.59 7.98 11.75
CA HIS A 316 -11.33 7.24 12.75
C HIS A 316 -11.17 5.71 12.53
N LEU A 317 -11.34 4.84 13.52
CA LEU A 317 -11.38 5.08 14.95
C LEU A 317 -9.96 5.35 15.46
N GLY A 318 -9.66 6.60 15.81
CA GLY A 318 -8.43 6.97 16.50
C GLY A 318 -8.66 6.96 18.01
N MET A 319 -7.84 6.21 18.76
CA MET A 319 -7.85 6.16 20.22
C MET A 319 -6.53 6.73 20.77
N TYR A 320 -6.62 7.75 21.62
CA TYR A 320 -5.48 8.54 22.06
C TYR A 320 -5.41 8.54 23.58
N GLU A 321 -4.20 8.51 24.16
CA GLU A 321 -4.04 8.74 25.60
C GLU A 321 -4.53 10.16 25.94
N THR A 322 -5.51 10.24 26.85
CA THR A 322 -6.20 11.49 27.19
C THR A 322 -5.22 12.55 27.71
N ALA A 323 -4.25 12.13 28.54
CA ALA A 323 -3.26 13.02 29.12
C ALA A 323 -2.42 13.70 28.02
N LEU A 324 -2.02 12.95 26.99
CA LEU A 324 -1.26 13.49 25.86
C LEU A 324 -2.07 14.46 25.01
N VAL A 325 -3.34 14.15 24.75
CA VAL A 325 -4.23 15.05 24.00
C VAL A 325 -4.40 16.38 24.74
N LYS A 326 -4.56 16.34 26.07
CA LYS A 326 -4.61 17.54 26.91
C LYS A 326 -3.26 18.29 26.93
N GLU A 327 -2.14 17.58 26.96
CA GLU A 327 -0.78 18.16 26.90
C GLU A 327 -0.54 18.94 25.61
N VAL A 328 -0.97 18.41 24.45
CA VAL A 328 -0.82 19.08 23.16
C VAL A 328 -1.88 20.16 22.89
N GLY A 329 -2.77 20.43 23.86
CA GLY A 329 -3.75 21.51 23.81
C GLY A 329 -5.10 21.17 23.14
N GLY A 330 -5.44 19.89 22.99
CA GLY A 330 -6.73 19.47 22.40
C GLY A 330 -6.85 19.79 20.92
N PHE A 331 -8.07 20.13 20.47
CA PHE A 331 -8.39 20.50 19.08
C PHE A 331 -8.20 22.00 18.87
N ARG A 332 -7.46 22.42 17.84
CA ARG A 332 -7.21 23.85 17.58
C ARG A 332 -8.34 24.44 16.75
N GLU A 333 -8.97 25.51 17.24
CA GLU A 333 -9.88 26.33 16.43
C GLU A 333 -9.14 26.92 15.21
N GLY A 334 -9.81 27.01 14.06
CA GLY A 334 -9.23 27.38 12.77
C GLY A 334 -8.77 26.21 11.91
N PHE A 335 -8.87 24.98 12.42
CA PHE A 335 -8.57 23.73 11.70
C PHE A 335 -9.82 22.90 11.39
N GLU A 336 -11.00 23.52 11.42
CA GLU A 336 -12.26 22.85 11.17
C GLU A 336 -12.23 22.13 9.81
N GLY A 337 -12.64 20.85 9.80
CA GLY A 337 -12.59 19.97 8.64
C GLY A 337 -11.24 19.26 8.43
N SER A 338 -10.20 19.61 9.19
CA SER A 338 -8.93 18.88 9.26
C SER A 338 -8.41 18.72 10.70
N GLN A 339 -9.29 18.89 11.68
CA GLN A 339 -8.97 18.92 13.10
C GLN A 339 -8.30 17.62 13.57
N ASP A 340 -8.69 16.48 13.00
CA ASP A 340 -8.12 15.18 13.35
C ASP A 340 -6.71 15.02 12.78
N HIS A 341 -6.46 15.59 11.59
CA HIS A 341 -5.13 15.58 10.98
C HIS A 341 -4.17 16.45 11.80
N ASP A 342 -4.62 17.64 12.19
CA ASP A 342 -3.87 18.52 13.09
C ASP A 342 -3.56 17.85 14.43
N LEU A 343 -4.57 17.24 15.07
CA LEU A 343 -4.39 16.57 16.35
C LEU A 343 -3.39 15.42 16.24
N VAL A 344 -3.56 14.52 15.26
CA VAL A 344 -2.68 13.34 15.14
C VAL A 344 -1.24 13.73 14.77
N LEU A 345 -1.03 14.79 13.99
CA LEU A 345 0.30 15.33 13.71
C LEU A 345 0.98 15.85 14.99
N ARG A 346 0.24 16.58 15.84
CA ARG A 346 0.77 17.07 17.12
C ARG A 346 0.98 15.96 18.13
N VAL A 347 0.06 14.99 18.23
CA VAL A 347 0.21 13.85 19.14
C VAL A 347 1.38 12.96 18.72
N SER A 348 1.44 12.54 17.45
CA SER A 348 2.52 11.68 16.95
C SER A 348 3.89 12.33 17.07
N ALA A 349 3.97 13.65 17.15
CA ALA A 349 5.21 14.35 17.42
C ALA A 349 5.83 13.98 18.79
N HIS A 350 5.02 13.61 19.78
CA HIS A 350 5.49 13.24 21.12
C HIS A 350 5.71 11.73 21.30
N LEU A 351 5.54 10.95 20.22
CA LEU A 351 5.53 9.49 20.28
C LEU A 351 6.69 8.88 19.51
N ARG A 352 7.20 7.76 20.04
CA ARG A 352 8.05 6.83 19.28
C ARG A 352 7.16 5.91 18.44
N PRO A 353 7.66 5.37 17.31
CA PRO A 353 6.89 4.48 16.44
C PRO A 353 6.19 3.33 17.17
N GLU A 354 6.83 2.72 18.16
CA GLU A 354 6.30 1.57 18.91
C GLU A 354 5.13 1.91 19.83
N GLN A 355 4.85 3.21 20.01
CA GLN A 355 3.74 3.74 20.81
C GLN A 355 2.52 4.09 19.93
N ILE A 356 2.63 3.91 18.61
CA ILE A 356 1.58 4.13 17.63
C ILE A 356 1.19 2.76 17.04
N VAL A 357 0.03 2.24 17.41
CA VAL A 357 -0.36 0.86 17.12
C VAL A 357 -1.57 0.81 16.19
N ARG A 358 -1.47 0.02 15.12
CA ARG A 358 -2.61 -0.26 14.25
C ARG A 358 -3.35 -1.52 14.71
N VAL A 359 -4.67 -1.46 14.66
CA VAL A 359 -5.56 -2.62 14.78
C VAL A 359 -6.12 -2.94 13.39
N PRO A 360 -5.68 -4.04 12.72
CA PRO A 360 -5.98 -4.35 11.31
C PRO A 360 -7.41 -4.91 11.11
N LYS A 361 -8.40 -4.28 11.74
CA LYS A 361 -9.81 -4.66 11.74
C LYS A 361 -10.66 -3.43 11.39
N VAL A 362 -11.74 -3.66 10.65
CA VAL A 362 -12.71 -2.61 10.31
C VAL A 362 -13.61 -2.38 11.51
N LEU A 363 -13.26 -1.40 12.34
CA LEU A 363 -13.93 -1.11 13.62
C LEU A 363 -14.76 0.18 13.58
N TYR A 364 -14.67 0.94 12.49
CA TYR A 364 -15.36 2.20 12.27
C TYR A 364 -16.13 2.17 10.94
N HIS A 365 -17.34 2.70 10.96
CA HIS A 365 -18.26 2.71 9.83
C HIS A 365 -18.70 4.15 9.54
N TRP A 366 -18.11 4.76 8.50
CA TRP A 366 -18.36 6.14 8.10
C TRP A 366 -19.61 6.24 7.22
N ARG A 367 -20.61 7.01 7.61
CA ARG A 367 -21.80 7.26 6.81
C ARG A 367 -21.52 8.18 5.61
N ALA A 368 -21.83 7.67 4.42
CA ALA A 368 -21.79 8.44 3.17
C ALA A 368 -23.17 9.07 2.89
N ALA A 369 -23.55 10.12 3.63
CA ALA A 369 -24.81 10.84 3.43
C ALA A 369 -24.69 12.00 2.41
N GLU A 370 -25.77 12.31 1.70
CA GLU A 370 -25.88 13.50 0.83
C GLU A 370 -25.66 14.78 1.66
N GLY A 371 -24.58 15.52 1.41
CA GLY A 371 -24.16 16.63 2.29
C GLY A 371 -22.81 16.44 2.98
N SER A 372 -22.38 15.19 3.17
CA SER A 372 -21.14 14.81 3.85
C SER A 372 -19.90 15.29 3.09
N THR A 373 -18.81 15.56 3.83
CA THR A 373 -17.46 15.80 3.28
C THR A 373 -17.00 14.66 2.37
N ALA A 374 -17.55 13.46 2.53
CA ALA A 374 -17.31 12.31 1.65
C ALA A 374 -17.78 12.52 0.20
N LEU A 375 -18.78 13.38 -0.05
CA LEU A 375 -19.46 13.52 -1.36
C LEU A 375 -19.42 14.94 -1.95
N ASN A 376 -19.33 16.00 -1.15
CA ASN A 376 -19.52 17.36 -1.64
C ASN A 376 -18.25 18.08 -2.13
N SER A 377 -18.32 18.68 -3.33
CA SER A 377 -17.22 19.42 -3.97
C SER A 377 -16.91 20.78 -3.34
N GLY A 378 -17.91 21.50 -2.82
CA GLY A 378 -17.74 22.85 -2.24
C GLY A 378 -17.11 22.88 -0.83
N GLN A 379 -17.12 21.76 -0.10
CA GLN A 379 -16.46 21.64 1.20
C GLN A 379 -14.95 21.30 1.06
N LYS A 380 -14.47 21.01 -0.15
CA LYS A 380 -13.09 20.54 -0.39
C LYS A 380 -12.04 21.63 -0.25
N ASP A 381 -12.39 22.90 -0.49
CA ASP A 381 -11.40 23.99 -0.52
C ASP A 381 -10.94 24.41 0.90
N TYR A 382 -11.87 24.58 1.85
CA TYR A 382 -11.50 24.98 3.21
C TYR A 382 -10.86 23.82 4.00
N THR A 383 -11.36 22.58 3.84
CA THR A 383 -10.79 21.39 4.47
C THR A 383 -9.37 21.12 4.00
N SER A 384 -9.12 21.24 2.69
CA SER A 384 -7.77 21.11 2.14
C SER A 384 -6.85 22.23 2.66
N GLN A 385 -7.35 23.47 2.78
CA GLN A 385 -6.54 24.57 3.31
C GLN A 385 -6.20 24.39 4.80
N ALA A 386 -7.16 23.94 5.62
CA ALA A 386 -6.93 23.65 7.03
C ALA A 386 -5.88 22.54 7.22
N GLY A 387 -5.95 21.46 6.44
CA GLY A 387 -4.94 20.40 6.53
C GLY A 387 -3.58 20.80 5.95
N LEU A 388 -3.54 21.66 4.93
CA LEU A 388 -2.27 22.26 4.46
C LEU A 388 -1.61 23.03 5.60
N ASN A 389 -2.38 23.84 6.33
CA ASN A 389 -1.89 24.58 7.49
C ASN A 389 -1.41 23.63 8.59
N ALA A 390 -2.11 22.51 8.84
CA ALA A 390 -1.75 21.54 9.87
C ALA A 390 -0.40 20.88 9.58
N VAL A 391 -0.19 20.45 8.33
CA VAL A 391 1.08 19.87 7.88
C VAL A 391 2.18 20.94 7.88
N ALA A 392 1.89 22.16 7.43
CA ALA A 392 2.84 23.28 7.44
C ALA A 392 3.32 23.61 8.86
N ASP A 393 2.40 23.73 9.82
CA ASP A 393 2.72 23.97 11.23
C ASP A 393 3.59 22.84 11.80
N HIS A 394 3.21 21.58 11.58
CA HIS A 394 3.97 20.42 12.05
C HIS A 394 5.40 20.40 11.48
N VAL A 395 5.55 20.63 10.19
CA VAL A 395 6.84 20.60 9.49
C VAL A 395 7.71 21.79 9.88
N ALA A 396 7.15 22.99 10.00
CA ALA A 396 7.90 24.20 10.32
C ALA A 396 8.62 24.13 11.68
N ILE A 397 8.02 23.45 12.66
CA ILE A 397 8.60 23.26 14.00
C ILE A 397 9.86 22.38 13.95
N ARG A 398 9.91 21.38 13.07
CA ARG A 398 10.95 20.34 13.07
C ARG A 398 11.99 20.49 11.97
N HIS A 399 11.60 21.10 10.86
CA HIS A 399 12.40 21.17 9.65
C HIS A 399 12.30 22.57 9.04
N PRO A 400 12.94 23.57 9.69
CA PRO A 400 12.93 24.94 9.18
C PRO A 400 13.52 24.97 7.76
N GLY A 401 12.73 25.46 6.79
CA GLY A 401 13.11 25.54 5.38
C GLY A 401 12.41 24.54 4.46
N ALA A 402 11.71 23.54 5.00
CA ALA A 402 10.77 22.74 4.22
C ALA A 402 9.53 23.58 3.86
N LYS A 403 9.00 23.35 2.65
CA LYS A 403 7.79 24.01 2.16
C LYS A 403 6.68 22.98 1.99
N VAL A 404 5.47 23.33 2.37
CA VAL A 404 4.29 22.46 2.19
C VAL A 404 3.39 23.09 1.13
N GLU A 405 2.96 22.26 0.19
CA GLU A 405 2.14 22.65 -0.96
C GLU A 405 0.94 21.69 -1.06
N HIS A 406 -0.15 22.12 -1.68
CA HIS A 406 -1.26 21.22 -2.04
C HIS A 406 -0.76 20.12 -2.99
N GLY A 407 -1.27 18.90 -2.78
CA GLY A 407 -1.12 17.81 -3.72
C GLY A 407 -2.08 17.93 -4.91
N GLU A 408 -2.05 16.94 -5.80
CA GLU A 408 -2.91 16.92 -7.00
C GLU A 408 -4.39 16.67 -6.66
N PHE A 409 -4.66 16.01 -5.53
CA PHE A 409 -6.01 15.65 -5.09
C PHE A 409 -6.38 16.40 -3.80
N ALA A 410 -7.68 16.59 -3.58
CA ALA A 410 -8.19 17.23 -2.36
C ALA A 410 -7.68 16.50 -1.10
N ASN A 411 -7.38 17.27 -0.05
CA ASN A 411 -6.83 16.77 1.22
C ASN A 411 -5.53 15.94 1.08
N THR A 412 -4.76 16.18 0.01
CA THR A 412 -3.40 15.64 -0.15
C THR A 412 -2.39 16.77 -0.16
N TYR A 413 -1.19 16.51 0.33
CA TYR A 413 -0.14 17.51 0.53
C TYR A 413 1.22 17.01 0.06
N ARG A 414 2.07 17.92 -0.40
CA ARG A 414 3.46 17.67 -0.74
C ARG A 414 4.36 18.46 0.19
N VAL A 415 5.27 17.77 0.87
CA VAL A 415 6.37 18.41 1.61
C VAL A 415 7.62 18.44 0.72
N ARG A 416 8.08 19.65 0.36
CA ARG A 416 9.34 19.88 -0.35
C ARG A 416 10.44 20.20 0.65
N TRP A 417 11.17 19.17 1.04
CA TRP A 417 12.35 19.26 1.91
C TRP A 417 13.48 20.05 1.24
N PRO A 418 14.29 20.84 1.96
CA PRO A 418 15.43 21.55 1.36
C PRO A 418 16.52 20.58 0.89
N VAL A 419 17.27 20.97 -0.14
CA VAL A 419 18.54 20.31 -0.49
C VAL A 419 19.62 20.86 0.45
N PRO A 420 20.51 20.03 1.01
CA PRO A 420 21.64 20.51 1.80
C PRO A 420 22.50 21.53 1.03
N THR A 421 23.10 22.47 1.75
CA THR A 421 24.09 23.41 1.19
C THR A 421 25.43 23.22 1.94
N PRO A 422 26.52 22.86 1.25
CA PRO A 422 26.62 22.59 -0.19
C PRO A 422 25.82 21.35 -0.63
N GLU A 423 25.44 21.31 -1.92
CA GLU A 423 24.76 20.15 -2.51
C GLU A 423 25.65 18.90 -2.39
N PRO A 424 25.14 17.75 -1.90
CA PRO A 424 25.93 16.52 -1.80
C PRO A 424 26.30 15.98 -3.19
N LEU A 425 27.50 15.42 -3.33
CA LEU A 425 27.87 14.76 -4.58
C LEU A 425 27.11 13.43 -4.69
N VAL A 426 26.43 13.19 -5.82
CA VAL A 426 25.76 11.91 -6.11
C VAL A 426 26.61 11.09 -7.08
N SER A 427 26.90 9.83 -6.75
CA SER A 427 27.53 8.88 -7.69
C SER A 427 26.49 7.93 -8.26
N LEU A 428 26.13 8.13 -9.54
CA LEU A 428 25.21 7.25 -10.25
C LEU A 428 25.97 6.06 -10.83
N LEU A 429 25.67 4.86 -10.35
CA LEU A 429 26.29 3.60 -10.75
C LEU A 429 25.45 2.94 -11.84
N VAL A 430 26.03 2.75 -13.03
CA VAL A 430 25.34 2.20 -14.21
C VAL A 430 26.06 0.94 -14.70
N PRO A 431 25.69 -0.26 -14.18
CA PRO A 431 26.18 -1.53 -14.70
C PRO A 431 25.73 -1.78 -16.14
N THR A 432 26.65 -2.17 -17.02
CA THR A 432 26.32 -2.42 -18.42
C THR A 432 27.19 -3.50 -19.06
N ARG A 433 26.69 -4.06 -20.16
CA ARG A 433 27.42 -4.96 -21.06
C ARG A 433 26.83 -4.87 -22.47
N ASP A 434 27.66 -4.48 -23.42
CA ASP A 434 27.30 -4.31 -24.83
C ASP A 434 26.05 -3.43 -25.03
N ARG A 435 25.30 -3.62 -26.14
CA ARG A 435 24.00 -2.98 -26.41
C ARG A 435 24.02 -1.44 -26.30
N VAL A 436 24.82 -0.78 -27.14
CA VAL A 436 24.92 0.69 -27.21
C VAL A 436 23.55 1.36 -27.40
N GLU A 437 22.63 0.70 -28.11
CA GLU A 437 21.27 1.17 -28.34
C GLU A 437 20.40 1.25 -27.06
N ILE A 438 20.85 0.65 -25.96
CA ILE A 438 20.23 0.74 -24.63
C ILE A 438 21.01 1.73 -23.74
N LEU A 439 22.33 1.56 -23.67
CA LEU A 439 23.20 2.38 -22.81
C LEU A 439 23.18 3.86 -23.20
N LYS A 440 23.25 4.16 -24.51
CA LYS A 440 23.36 5.52 -25.00
C LYS A 440 22.13 6.39 -24.67
N PRO A 441 20.88 5.96 -24.93
CA PRO A 441 19.70 6.70 -24.51
C PRO A 441 19.68 7.03 -23.02
N CYS A 442 20.02 6.07 -22.16
CA CYS A 442 20.07 6.25 -20.71
C CYS A 442 21.10 7.31 -20.30
N VAL A 443 22.37 7.14 -20.70
CA VAL A 443 23.46 8.05 -20.31
C VAL A 443 23.23 9.45 -20.90
N ASP A 444 22.86 9.56 -22.17
CA ASP A 444 22.56 10.86 -22.79
C ASP A 444 21.41 11.57 -22.08
N ALA A 445 20.33 10.86 -21.73
CA ALA A 445 19.18 11.44 -21.04
C ALA A 445 19.55 11.92 -19.63
N ILE A 446 20.32 11.14 -18.86
CA ILE A 446 20.80 11.56 -17.53
C ILE A 446 21.65 12.83 -17.64
N LEU A 447 22.62 12.87 -18.57
CA LEU A 447 23.54 14.00 -18.69
C LEU A 447 22.87 15.29 -19.17
N SER A 448 21.91 15.17 -20.09
CA SER A 448 21.28 16.31 -20.77
C SER A 448 19.99 16.81 -20.12
N ARG A 449 19.23 15.94 -19.45
CA ARG A 449 17.89 16.28 -18.90
C ARG A 449 17.88 16.47 -17.39
N THR A 450 18.95 16.16 -16.66
CA THR A 450 18.99 16.30 -15.19
C THR A 450 19.45 17.71 -14.77
N ASP A 451 18.66 18.38 -13.94
CA ASP A 451 18.95 19.73 -13.45
C ASP A 451 19.93 19.76 -12.28
N TYR A 452 19.91 18.73 -11.42
CA TYR A 452 20.90 18.57 -10.35
C TYR A 452 22.30 18.45 -10.96
N ARG A 453 23.23 19.33 -10.59
CA ARG A 453 24.54 19.44 -11.26
C ARG A 453 25.66 18.71 -10.54
N ASN A 454 25.57 18.55 -9.23
CA ASN A 454 26.64 17.93 -8.45
C ASN A 454 26.55 16.39 -8.44
N PHE A 455 26.76 15.78 -9.61
CA PHE A 455 26.81 14.32 -9.73
C PHE A 455 27.97 13.84 -10.60
N GLU A 456 28.42 12.61 -10.36
CA GLU A 456 29.24 11.82 -11.28
C GLU A 456 28.45 10.59 -11.76
N LEU A 457 28.79 10.09 -12.95
CA LEU A 457 28.19 8.91 -13.56
C LEU A 457 29.29 7.87 -13.80
N LEU A 458 29.22 6.77 -13.05
CA LEU A 458 30.14 5.65 -13.15
C LEU A 458 29.52 4.56 -14.03
N ILE A 459 30.00 4.46 -15.27
CA ILE A 459 29.65 3.35 -16.17
C ILE A 459 30.49 2.13 -15.75
N LEU A 460 29.82 1.09 -15.26
CA LEU A 460 30.47 -0.13 -14.79
C LEU A 460 30.41 -1.17 -15.90
N ASP A 461 31.45 -1.23 -16.72
CA ASP A 461 31.51 -2.09 -17.90
C ASP A 461 31.84 -3.53 -17.52
N ASN A 462 30.90 -4.44 -17.74
CA ASN A 462 31.08 -5.87 -17.53
C ASN A 462 31.52 -6.59 -18.82
N GLN A 463 32.79 -6.40 -19.19
CA GLN A 463 33.43 -7.11 -20.30
C GLN A 463 32.67 -6.93 -21.63
N SER A 464 32.30 -5.69 -21.98
CA SER A 464 31.75 -5.40 -23.31
C SER A 464 32.76 -5.74 -24.40
N THR A 465 32.28 -6.36 -25.47
CA THR A 465 33.08 -6.72 -26.67
C THR A 465 32.58 -6.01 -27.93
N CYS A 466 31.39 -5.42 -27.87
CA CYS A 466 30.80 -4.63 -28.93
C CYS A 466 31.61 -3.34 -29.14
N LEU A 467 32.28 -3.23 -30.28
CA LEU A 467 33.09 -2.06 -30.65
C LEU A 467 32.29 -0.75 -30.60
N LYS A 468 31.00 -0.77 -30.95
CA LYS A 468 30.14 0.42 -30.88
C LYS A 468 29.88 0.88 -29.44
N THR A 469 29.69 -0.07 -28.51
CA THR A 469 29.51 0.25 -27.09
C THR A 469 30.79 0.78 -26.49
N LEU A 470 31.93 0.15 -26.77
CA LEU A 470 33.26 0.59 -26.32
C LEU A 470 33.56 2.01 -26.82
N ALA A 471 33.41 2.25 -28.13
CA ALA A 471 33.64 3.57 -28.73
C ALA A 471 32.72 4.65 -28.16
N TYR A 472 31.47 4.31 -27.80
CA TYR A 472 30.56 5.25 -27.14
C TYR A 472 31.03 5.59 -25.73
N MET A 473 31.42 4.60 -24.93
CA MET A 473 31.91 4.80 -23.56
C MET A 473 33.18 5.67 -23.53
N ASP A 474 34.14 5.41 -24.43
CA ASP A 474 35.36 6.23 -24.53
C ASP A 474 35.01 7.67 -24.92
N LYS A 475 34.15 7.84 -25.94
CA LYS A 475 33.72 9.16 -26.40
C LYS A 475 33.02 9.97 -25.31
N VAL A 476 32.08 9.38 -24.58
CA VAL A 476 31.31 10.13 -23.58
C VAL A 476 32.17 10.50 -22.35
N ALA A 477 33.11 9.63 -21.96
CA ALA A 477 34.06 9.92 -20.88
C ALA A 477 35.04 11.04 -21.25
N GLU A 478 35.42 11.17 -22.53
CA GLU A 478 36.23 12.29 -23.02
C GLU A 478 35.44 13.60 -23.11
N GLN A 479 34.13 13.53 -23.38
CA GLN A 479 33.29 14.70 -23.64
C GLN A 479 32.66 15.31 -22.38
N ASP A 480 32.38 14.53 -21.36
CA ASP A 480 31.73 14.99 -20.13
C ASP A 480 32.56 14.58 -18.91
N SER A 481 33.11 15.57 -18.20
CA SER A 481 33.98 15.35 -17.05
C SER A 481 33.30 14.67 -15.86
N ARG A 482 31.95 14.59 -15.86
CA ARG A 482 31.19 13.86 -14.84
C ARG A 482 31.23 12.35 -15.06
N VAL A 483 31.62 11.88 -16.24
CA VAL A 483 31.53 10.46 -16.62
C VAL A 483 32.86 9.74 -16.43
N ARG A 484 32.82 8.58 -15.77
CA ARG A 484 33.96 7.67 -15.64
C ARG A 484 33.54 6.27 -16.01
N VAL A 485 34.42 5.55 -16.72
CA VAL A 485 34.20 4.15 -17.10
C VAL A 485 35.11 3.28 -16.24
N LEU A 486 34.52 2.33 -15.50
CA LEU A 486 35.25 1.38 -14.67
C LEU A 486 35.04 -0.04 -15.23
N ARG A 487 36.13 -0.77 -15.42
CA ARG A 487 36.09 -2.14 -15.97
C ARG A 487 35.85 -3.15 -14.85
N TRP A 488 34.86 -4.02 -15.02
CA TRP A 488 34.54 -5.14 -14.15
C TRP A 488 34.77 -6.47 -14.89
N GLU A 489 35.97 -7.01 -14.75
CA GLU A 489 36.45 -8.22 -15.44
C GLU A 489 36.08 -9.52 -14.70
N GLN A 490 34.84 -9.61 -14.20
CA GLN A 490 34.32 -10.79 -13.50
C GLN A 490 33.00 -11.27 -14.12
N PRO A 491 32.55 -12.50 -13.84
CA PRO A 491 31.21 -12.94 -14.23
C PRO A 491 30.12 -11.97 -13.77
N PHE A 492 29.05 -11.85 -14.56
CA PHE A 492 27.97 -10.94 -14.22
C PHE A 492 27.32 -11.30 -12.88
N ASN A 493 27.36 -10.34 -11.96
CA ASN A 493 26.67 -10.35 -10.68
C ASN A 493 26.29 -8.89 -10.41
N TYR A 494 24.99 -8.61 -10.42
CA TYR A 494 24.46 -7.25 -10.28
C TYR A 494 24.84 -6.63 -8.93
N SER A 495 24.77 -7.42 -7.86
CA SER A 495 25.16 -6.98 -6.53
C SER A 495 26.65 -6.67 -6.46
N ALA A 496 27.50 -7.58 -6.97
CA ALA A 496 28.95 -7.41 -6.91
C ALA A 496 29.45 -6.20 -7.71
N ILE A 497 28.94 -6.02 -8.93
CA ILE A 497 29.37 -4.89 -9.77
C ILE A 497 28.94 -3.56 -9.17
N ASN A 498 27.74 -3.46 -8.56
CA ASN A 498 27.31 -2.26 -7.86
C ASN A 498 28.11 -2.02 -6.57
N ASN A 499 28.44 -3.05 -5.79
CA ASN A 499 29.34 -2.92 -4.65
C ASN A 499 30.71 -2.39 -5.06
N PHE A 500 31.26 -2.93 -6.16
CA PHE A 500 32.49 -2.41 -6.77
C PHE A 500 32.36 -0.94 -7.19
N GLY A 501 31.25 -0.56 -7.82
CA GLY A 501 30.98 0.83 -8.17
C GLY A 501 30.94 1.75 -6.94
N ALA A 502 30.26 1.33 -5.87
CA ALA A 502 30.15 2.09 -4.62
C ALA A 502 31.49 2.30 -3.92
N GLN A 503 32.42 1.34 -4.03
CA GLN A 503 33.80 1.48 -3.53
C GLN A 503 34.59 2.56 -4.28
N HIS A 504 34.31 2.77 -5.57
CA HIS A 504 35.00 3.75 -6.42
C HIS A 504 34.27 5.09 -6.56
N ALA A 505 33.07 5.19 -5.98
CA ALA A 505 32.26 6.39 -5.91
C ALA A 505 32.88 7.44 -4.98
N ASN A 506 32.87 8.70 -5.41
CA ASN A 506 33.29 9.85 -4.62
C ASN A 506 32.12 10.54 -3.89
N GLY A 507 30.88 10.24 -4.28
CA GLY A 507 29.68 10.87 -3.78
C GLY A 507 29.30 10.46 -2.37
N ASP A 508 28.67 11.39 -1.65
CA ASP A 508 28.06 11.16 -0.35
C ASP A 508 26.74 10.37 -0.48
N ILE A 509 26.14 10.38 -1.66
CA ILE A 509 24.94 9.62 -2.02
C ILE A 509 25.28 8.68 -3.18
N ILE A 510 24.92 7.41 -3.02
CA ILE A 510 25.02 6.38 -4.06
C ILE A 510 23.68 6.25 -4.76
N GLY A 511 23.70 6.27 -6.10
CA GLY A 511 22.55 5.95 -6.93
C GLY A 511 22.74 4.63 -7.65
N LEU A 512 21.92 3.63 -7.34
CA LEU A 512 21.83 2.39 -8.12
C LEU A 512 20.90 2.64 -9.29
N VAL A 513 21.42 2.55 -10.52
CA VAL A 513 20.70 2.94 -11.73
C VAL A 513 20.90 1.89 -12.83
N ASN A 514 19.81 1.38 -13.39
CA ASN A 514 19.92 0.48 -14.54
C ASN A 514 20.30 1.23 -15.82
N ASN A 515 20.96 0.54 -16.75
CA ASN A 515 21.43 1.14 -18.00
C ASN A 515 20.32 1.41 -19.04
N ASP A 516 19.05 1.21 -18.68
CA ASP A 516 17.88 1.29 -19.54
C ASP A 516 16.75 2.15 -18.92
N ILE A 517 17.13 3.12 -18.09
CA ILE A 517 16.23 4.15 -17.58
C ILE A 517 16.35 5.47 -18.35
N GLU A 518 15.28 6.24 -18.43
CA GLU A 518 15.29 7.58 -19.04
C GLU A 518 14.48 8.56 -18.17
N PRO A 519 15.11 9.64 -17.63
CA PRO A 519 14.39 10.67 -16.89
C PRO A 519 13.29 11.34 -17.72
N ILE A 520 12.11 11.53 -17.09
CA ILE A 520 10.96 12.24 -17.68
C ILE A 520 10.95 13.70 -17.23
N ASN A 521 11.00 13.97 -15.92
CA ASN A 521 11.10 15.32 -15.36
C ASN A 521 12.56 15.67 -15.02
N SER A 522 12.95 16.94 -15.20
CA SER A 522 14.35 17.36 -15.07
C SER A 522 14.84 17.46 -13.63
N ASP A 523 13.92 17.66 -12.68
CA ASP A 523 14.18 17.77 -11.25
C ASP A 523 14.16 16.42 -10.50
N TRP A 524 14.04 15.29 -11.21
CA TRP A 524 13.97 13.94 -10.61
C TRP A 524 15.08 13.67 -9.59
N LEU A 525 16.33 13.98 -9.94
CA LEU A 525 17.49 13.72 -9.07
C LEU A 525 17.47 14.66 -7.86
N THR A 526 17.10 15.93 -8.06
CA THR A 526 16.94 16.90 -6.99
C THR A 526 15.89 16.43 -5.99
N GLU A 527 14.74 15.95 -6.45
CA GLU A 527 13.68 15.39 -5.60
C GLU A 527 14.21 14.20 -4.78
N MET A 528 14.87 13.24 -5.41
CA MET A 528 15.39 12.07 -4.70
C MET A 528 16.49 12.45 -3.70
N VAL A 529 17.36 13.42 -4.01
CA VAL A 529 18.39 13.93 -3.09
C VAL A 529 17.77 14.60 -1.88
N ARG A 530 16.69 15.39 -2.04
CA ARG A 530 15.95 16.00 -0.91
C ARG A 530 15.49 14.95 0.09
N GLN A 531 14.95 13.83 -0.41
CA GLN A 531 14.50 12.74 0.43
C GLN A 531 15.67 11.96 1.06
N ALA A 532 16.69 11.63 0.26
CA ALA A 532 17.85 10.84 0.71
C ALA A 532 18.73 11.60 1.72
N SER A 533 18.64 12.93 1.76
CA SER A 533 19.36 13.77 2.72
C SER A 533 18.70 13.82 4.10
N ARG A 534 17.49 13.26 4.27
CA ARG A 534 16.80 13.23 5.55
C ARG A 534 17.40 12.13 6.46
N PRO A 535 17.80 12.45 7.71
CA PRO A 535 18.51 11.50 8.58
C PRO A 535 17.77 10.17 8.78
N GLU A 536 16.45 10.22 8.92
CA GLU A 536 15.59 9.05 9.11
C GLU A 536 15.42 8.15 7.87
N ILE A 537 15.77 8.63 6.67
CA ILE A 537 15.48 7.96 5.39
C ILE A 537 16.73 7.21 4.94
N GLY A 538 16.54 5.95 4.56
CA GLY A 538 17.57 5.07 4.02
C GLY A 538 17.54 5.03 2.50
N CYS A 539 16.72 4.15 1.93
CA CYS A 539 16.56 4.04 0.47
C CYS A 539 15.42 4.94 -0.05
N VAL A 540 15.67 5.62 -1.17
CA VAL A 540 14.68 6.42 -1.91
C VAL A 540 14.47 5.84 -3.30
N GLY A 541 13.24 5.46 -3.63
CA GLY A 541 12.86 4.95 -4.94
C GLY A 541 12.05 5.94 -5.77
N ALA A 542 12.27 5.92 -7.08
CA ALA A 542 11.52 6.72 -8.06
C ALA A 542 10.23 6.02 -8.55
N LYS A 543 9.33 6.78 -9.18
CA LYS A 543 8.20 6.25 -9.95
C LYS A 543 8.69 5.85 -11.34
N LEU A 544 8.55 4.57 -11.67
CA LEU A 544 9.02 4.04 -12.95
C LEU A 544 7.86 3.61 -13.83
N TYR A 545 7.96 3.94 -15.11
CA TYR A 545 7.01 3.55 -16.14
C TYR A 545 7.64 2.58 -17.13
N TYR A 546 6.81 1.68 -17.65
CA TYR A 546 7.09 1.02 -18.91
C TYR A 546 6.99 2.02 -20.07
N PRO A 547 7.62 1.75 -21.23
CA PRO A 547 7.54 2.62 -22.41
C PRO A 547 6.12 2.84 -22.96
N ASN A 548 5.11 2.11 -22.48
CA ASN A 548 3.70 2.25 -22.85
C ASN A 548 2.89 3.06 -21.82
N ASP A 549 3.54 3.87 -20.99
CA ASP A 549 2.93 4.71 -19.93
C ASP A 549 2.13 3.93 -18.89
N THR A 550 2.45 2.65 -18.69
CA THR A 550 1.94 1.88 -17.56
C THR A 550 2.98 1.81 -16.44
N ILE A 551 2.53 1.76 -15.20
CA ILE A 551 3.39 1.75 -14.01
C ILE A 551 4.18 0.45 -13.96
N GLN A 552 5.49 0.58 -13.83
CA GLN A 552 6.43 -0.52 -13.59
C GLN A 552 6.76 -0.64 -12.10
N HIS A 553 6.97 0.49 -11.43
CA HIS A 553 7.28 0.55 -10.00
C HIS A 553 6.65 1.77 -9.34
N ALA A 554 5.86 1.52 -8.31
CA ALA A 554 5.35 2.52 -7.38
C ALA A 554 5.62 2.11 -5.91
N GLY A 555 6.81 1.57 -5.65
CA GLY A 555 7.11 0.84 -4.42
C GLY A 555 7.15 -0.68 -4.59
N VAL A 556 7.67 -1.38 -3.59
CA VAL A 556 7.66 -2.84 -3.49
C VAL A 556 6.90 -3.26 -2.24
N ILE A 557 5.94 -4.17 -2.41
CA ILE A 557 5.20 -4.84 -1.34
C ILE A 557 5.79 -6.23 -1.15
N LEU A 558 6.13 -6.57 0.10
CA LEU A 558 6.66 -7.87 0.46
C LEU A 558 5.58 -8.94 0.44
N GLY A 559 5.98 -10.19 0.26
CA GLY A 559 5.09 -11.35 0.22
C GLY A 559 4.40 -11.58 -1.12
N ILE A 560 4.25 -10.53 -1.95
CA ILE A 560 3.61 -10.67 -3.27
C ILE A 560 4.36 -11.71 -4.11
N GLY A 561 3.62 -12.65 -4.70
CA GLY A 561 4.20 -13.70 -5.54
C GLY A 561 5.16 -14.63 -4.81
N GLY A 562 5.13 -14.63 -3.47
CA GLY A 562 5.97 -15.47 -2.64
C GLY A 562 7.27 -14.80 -2.19
N VAL A 563 7.64 -13.60 -2.62
CA VAL A 563 8.77 -12.87 -2.04
C VAL A 563 8.47 -11.38 -1.99
N ALA A 564 8.29 -10.75 -3.15
CA ALA A 564 7.99 -9.33 -3.25
C ALA A 564 7.47 -9.01 -4.66
N GLY A 565 6.69 -7.93 -4.78
CA GLY A 565 6.13 -7.46 -6.04
C GLY A 565 5.98 -5.94 -6.05
N HIS A 566 5.94 -5.35 -7.24
CA HIS A 566 5.82 -3.89 -7.39
C HIS A 566 4.38 -3.45 -7.18
N ALA A 567 4.14 -2.45 -6.35
CA ALA A 567 2.81 -1.87 -6.14
C ALA A 567 2.26 -1.27 -7.45
N HIS A 568 0.96 -1.45 -7.68
CA HIS A 568 0.17 -0.91 -8.81
C HIS A 568 0.74 -1.23 -10.19
N LYS A 569 1.48 -2.35 -10.32
CA LYS A 569 2.10 -2.74 -11.59
C LYS A 569 1.03 -2.85 -12.70
N TYR A 570 1.34 -2.25 -13.85
CA TYR A 570 0.50 -2.12 -15.04
C TYR A 570 -0.67 -1.13 -14.97
N PHE A 571 -0.84 -0.41 -13.85
CA PHE A 571 -1.81 0.68 -13.81
C PHE A 571 -1.40 1.78 -14.80
N THR A 572 -2.37 2.52 -15.33
CA THR A 572 -2.07 3.64 -16.22
C THR A 572 -1.35 4.76 -15.47
N ARG A 573 -0.58 5.59 -16.20
CA ARG A 573 0.15 6.72 -15.64
C ARG A 573 -0.71 7.67 -14.79
N HIS A 574 -1.96 7.87 -15.17
CA HIS A 574 -2.93 8.76 -14.52
C HIS A 574 -3.81 8.06 -13.47
N ALA A 575 -3.61 6.78 -13.20
CA ALA A 575 -4.38 6.10 -12.18
C ALA A 575 -4.16 6.76 -10.81
N ILE A 576 -5.24 6.96 -10.06
CA ILE A 576 -5.19 7.52 -8.70
C ILE A 576 -4.47 6.54 -7.75
N GLY A 577 -4.68 5.24 -7.96
CA GLY A 577 -4.15 4.18 -7.11
C GLY A 577 -4.96 4.01 -5.82
N TYR A 578 -4.48 3.11 -4.97
CA TYR A 578 -5.14 2.78 -3.70
C TYR A 578 -5.06 3.97 -2.76
N PHE A 579 -6.19 4.60 -2.43
CA PHE A 579 -6.27 5.79 -1.57
C PHE A 579 -5.22 6.86 -1.93
N THR A 580 -5.15 7.21 -3.22
CA THR A 580 -4.24 8.21 -3.82
C THR A 580 -2.73 7.91 -3.74
N ARG A 581 -2.32 6.73 -3.25
CA ARG A 581 -0.90 6.37 -3.03
C ARG A 581 0.02 6.46 -4.25
N LEU A 582 -0.50 6.59 -5.49
CA LEU A 582 0.32 6.82 -6.68
C LEU A 582 0.77 8.27 -6.89
N HIS A 583 0.26 9.20 -6.07
CA HIS A 583 0.47 10.66 -6.23
C HIS A 583 1.05 11.32 -4.97
N ILE A 584 1.27 10.55 -3.92
CA ILE A 584 1.81 11.02 -2.64
C ILE A 584 3.04 10.23 -2.22
N ALA A 585 4.05 10.94 -1.69
CA ALA A 585 5.24 10.31 -1.13
C ALA A 585 4.91 9.59 0.18
N HIS A 586 5.41 8.38 0.36
CA HIS A 586 5.14 7.58 1.56
C HIS A 586 6.21 6.52 1.79
N ASN A 587 6.26 6.00 3.02
CA ASN A 587 7.20 4.94 3.36
C ASN A 587 6.73 3.59 2.81
N LEU A 588 7.69 2.77 2.37
CA LEU A 588 7.49 1.40 1.93
C LEU A 588 8.53 0.49 2.58
N SER A 589 8.31 -0.81 2.53
CA SER A 589 9.32 -1.75 3.03
C SER A 589 10.51 -1.87 2.10
N ALA A 590 10.29 -1.79 0.79
CA ALA A 590 11.36 -1.79 -0.19
C ALA A 590 11.04 -0.93 -1.42
N VAL A 591 12.09 -0.53 -2.12
CA VAL A 591 12.08 0.12 -3.43
C VAL A 591 13.07 -0.58 -4.36
N THR A 592 12.94 -0.39 -5.67
CA THR A 592 13.78 -1.15 -6.62
C THR A 592 15.10 -0.45 -6.95
N ALA A 593 16.17 -1.23 -7.11
CA ALA A 593 17.47 -0.72 -7.55
C ALA A 593 17.54 -0.37 -9.05
N ALA A 594 16.43 -0.43 -9.79
CA ALA A 594 16.40 0.15 -11.14
C ALA A 594 16.63 1.67 -11.11
N CYS A 595 16.19 2.35 -10.04
CA CYS A 595 16.55 3.72 -9.69
C CYS A 595 16.35 3.92 -8.18
N LEU A 596 17.44 3.84 -7.40
CA LEU A 596 17.44 3.94 -5.95
C LEU A 596 18.57 4.85 -5.48
N LEU A 597 18.28 5.83 -4.64
CA LEU A 597 19.31 6.61 -3.93
C LEU A 597 19.42 6.18 -2.46
N VAL A 598 20.64 6.20 -1.93
CA VAL A 598 20.95 5.93 -0.52
C VAL A 598 22.23 6.67 -0.13
N ARG A 599 22.31 7.15 1.12
CA ARG A 599 23.56 7.75 1.62
C ARG A 599 24.67 6.70 1.65
N LYS A 600 25.88 7.06 1.24
CA LYS A 600 27.03 6.14 1.17
C LYS A 600 27.37 5.56 2.55
N GLU A 601 27.20 6.36 3.61
CA GLU A 601 27.37 5.89 5.00
C GLU A 601 26.44 4.70 5.32
N ILE A 602 25.16 4.78 4.93
CA ILE A 602 24.16 3.70 5.15
C ILE A 602 24.50 2.50 4.27
N PHE A 603 24.85 2.73 3.00
CA PHE A 603 25.26 1.65 2.11
C PHE A 603 26.41 0.84 2.70
N ASN A 604 27.39 1.51 3.30
CA ASN A 604 28.52 0.86 3.98
C ASN A 604 28.11 0.21 5.32
N GLU A 605 27.28 0.88 6.11
CA GLU A 605 26.77 0.38 7.40
C GLU A 605 26.12 -1.00 7.27
N VAL A 606 25.33 -1.21 6.21
CA VAL A 606 24.64 -2.48 5.95
C VAL A 606 25.41 -3.42 5.01
N GLU A 607 26.69 -3.15 4.76
CA GLU A 607 27.61 -3.95 3.94
C GLU A 607 27.14 -4.14 2.47
N GLY A 608 26.52 -3.12 1.89
CA GLY A 608 26.13 -3.08 0.48
C GLY A 608 25.11 -4.15 0.06
N LEU A 609 25.10 -4.52 -1.23
CA LEU A 609 24.22 -5.55 -1.77
C LEU A 609 24.76 -6.96 -1.48
N ASN A 610 23.88 -7.94 -1.25
CA ASN A 610 24.28 -9.32 -0.99
C ASN A 610 24.75 -10.04 -2.27
N GLU A 611 26.04 -9.91 -2.57
CA GLU A 611 26.65 -10.50 -3.77
C GLU A 611 26.84 -12.02 -3.71
N GLU A 612 26.88 -12.61 -2.51
CA GLU A 612 27.09 -14.04 -2.35
C GLU A 612 25.83 -14.86 -2.64
N ARG A 613 24.66 -14.35 -2.24
CA ARG A 613 23.39 -15.09 -2.30
C ARG A 613 22.40 -14.52 -3.30
N LEU A 614 22.50 -13.24 -3.64
CA LEU A 614 21.52 -12.52 -4.48
C LEU A 614 22.21 -11.83 -5.66
N ALA A 615 22.68 -12.62 -6.62
CA ALA A 615 23.43 -12.09 -7.76
C ALA A 615 22.58 -11.32 -8.77
N VAL A 616 21.27 -11.58 -8.86
CA VAL A 616 20.41 -11.03 -9.93
C VAL A 616 19.04 -10.55 -9.43
N ALA A 617 18.37 -11.31 -8.57
CA ALA A 617 17.01 -10.99 -8.12
C ALA A 617 16.95 -10.72 -6.61
N PHE A 618 16.00 -9.87 -6.20
CA PHE A 618 15.71 -9.52 -4.81
C PHE A 618 16.86 -8.89 -4.01
N ASN A 619 17.99 -8.55 -4.64
CA ASN A 619 19.10 -7.86 -3.99
C ASN A 619 18.70 -6.49 -3.44
N ASP A 620 17.83 -5.78 -4.16
CA ASP A 620 17.23 -4.51 -3.76
C ASP A 620 16.28 -4.67 -2.58
N VAL A 621 15.46 -5.72 -2.57
CA VAL A 621 14.56 -6.06 -1.46
C VAL A 621 15.35 -6.42 -0.20
N ASP A 622 16.34 -7.31 -0.29
CA ASP A 622 17.23 -7.65 0.83
C ASP A 622 17.96 -6.43 1.37
N PHE A 623 18.52 -5.59 0.49
CA PHE A 623 19.19 -4.36 0.88
C PHE A 623 18.25 -3.40 1.61
N CYS A 624 17.06 -3.14 1.07
CA CYS A 624 16.05 -2.32 1.71
C CYS A 624 15.64 -2.86 3.10
N LEU A 625 15.57 -4.19 3.26
CA LEU A 625 15.27 -4.82 4.55
C LEU A 625 16.42 -4.65 5.55
N LYS A 626 17.68 -4.81 5.13
CA LYS A 626 18.85 -4.54 5.98
C LYS A 626 18.89 -3.08 6.42
N VAL A 627 18.63 -2.14 5.52
CA VAL A 627 18.53 -0.70 5.82
C VAL A 627 17.43 -0.41 6.84
N ARG A 628 16.30 -1.11 6.76
CA ARG A 628 15.24 -1.00 7.79
C ARG A 628 15.65 -1.57 9.14
N GLU A 629 16.38 -2.69 9.17
CA GLU A 629 16.89 -3.25 10.43
C GLU A 629 17.93 -2.36 11.11
N ALA A 630 18.66 -1.56 10.33
CA ALA A 630 19.54 -0.51 10.85
C ALA A 630 18.77 0.71 11.42
N GLY A 631 17.43 0.73 11.34
CA GLY A 631 16.58 1.76 11.94
C GLY A 631 16.14 2.87 10.98
N TYR A 632 16.46 2.77 9.69
CA TYR A 632 16.04 3.75 8.68
C TYR A 632 14.70 3.39 8.04
N ARG A 633 14.01 4.39 7.48
CA ARG A 633 12.80 4.20 6.68
C ARG A 633 13.13 4.25 5.20
N ASN A 634 12.58 3.34 4.41
CA ASN A 634 12.61 3.46 2.96
C ASN A 634 11.41 4.29 2.48
N LEU A 635 11.63 5.09 1.46
CA LEU A 635 10.65 6.03 0.93
C LEU A 635 10.54 5.88 -0.58
N TRP A 636 9.33 5.97 -1.09
CA TRP A 636 9.07 6.11 -2.51
C TRP A 636 8.48 7.49 -2.78
N THR A 637 8.97 8.16 -3.83
CA THR A 637 8.48 9.47 -4.24
C THR A 637 7.83 9.39 -5.63
N PRO A 638 6.59 9.87 -5.79
CA PRO A 638 5.93 9.95 -7.09
C PRO A 638 6.50 11.09 -7.96
N TYR A 639 7.28 12.00 -7.37
CA TYR A 639 7.74 13.24 -8.02
C TYR A 639 9.08 13.09 -8.75
N ALA A 640 9.66 11.89 -8.76
CA ALA A 640 10.77 11.51 -9.63
C ALA A 640 10.27 10.44 -10.61
N GLU A 641 10.02 10.84 -11.86
CA GLU A 641 9.43 10.01 -12.90
C GLU A 641 10.48 9.63 -13.96
N LEU A 642 10.62 8.33 -14.23
CA LEU A 642 11.51 7.81 -15.25
C LEU A 642 10.84 6.69 -16.04
N TYR A 643 11.19 6.53 -17.31
CA TYR A 643 10.94 5.28 -18.02
C TYR A 643 11.99 4.24 -17.62
N HIS A 644 11.58 2.97 -17.59
CA HIS A 644 12.45 1.81 -17.44
C HIS A 644 12.06 0.79 -18.50
N HIS A 645 12.96 0.54 -19.43
CA HIS A 645 12.67 -0.29 -20.60
C HIS A 645 12.71 -1.81 -20.31
N GLU A 646 13.04 -2.19 -19.07
CA GLU A 646 13.04 -3.51 -18.41
C GLU A 646 13.57 -4.71 -19.23
N SER A 647 14.69 -5.28 -18.76
CA SER A 647 15.22 -6.60 -19.19
C SER A 647 15.56 -6.74 -20.68
N ILE A 648 15.70 -5.63 -21.43
CA ILE A 648 16.07 -5.67 -22.86
C ILE A 648 17.46 -6.30 -23.09
N SER A 649 18.39 -6.06 -22.17
CA SER A 649 19.76 -6.61 -22.24
C SER A 649 19.86 -8.05 -21.72
N ARG A 650 19.02 -8.44 -20.75
CA ARG A 650 19.12 -9.71 -20.01
C ARG A 650 18.36 -10.89 -20.63
N GLY A 651 17.20 -10.63 -21.24
CA GLY A 651 16.26 -11.69 -21.69
C GLY A 651 15.62 -12.48 -20.53
N ALA A 652 14.82 -13.50 -20.85
CA ALA A 652 14.08 -14.31 -19.86
C ALA A 652 14.95 -15.36 -19.14
N ASP A 653 14.50 -15.83 -17.96
CA ASP A 653 15.10 -16.96 -17.21
C ASP A 653 14.68 -18.32 -17.81
N ASP A 654 15.08 -18.54 -19.05
CA ASP A 654 14.64 -19.64 -19.93
C ASP A 654 15.45 -20.94 -19.79
N ASN A 655 16.63 -20.90 -19.20
CA ASN A 655 17.52 -22.06 -19.07
C ASN A 655 17.60 -22.62 -17.63
N ALA A 656 18.06 -23.89 -17.52
CA ALA A 656 18.07 -24.62 -16.26
C ALA A 656 18.95 -23.97 -15.18
N LYS A 657 20.09 -23.38 -15.57
CA LYS A 657 21.00 -22.68 -14.64
C LYS A 657 20.36 -21.42 -14.08
N LYS A 658 19.74 -20.59 -14.94
CA LYS A 658 19.01 -19.38 -14.52
C LYS A 658 17.84 -19.72 -13.58
N ARG A 659 17.07 -20.77 -13.87
CA ARG A 659 16.00 -21.25 -12.99
C ARG A 659 16.51 -21.74 -11.63
N ALA A 660 17.61 -22.50 -11.61
CA ALA A 660 18.21 -22.99 -10.38
C ALA A 660 18.72 -21.83 -9.50
N ARG A 661 19.37 -20.82 -10.11
CA ARG A 661 19.76 -19.57 -9.44
C ARG A 661 18.55 -18.87 -8.83
N ALA A 662 17.51 -18.59 -9.64
CA ALA A 662 16.32 -17.88 -9.19
C ALA A 662 15.62 -18.61 -8.02
N ALA A 663 15.57 -19.95 -8.07
CA ALA A 663 15.05 -20.75 -6.97
C ALA A 663 15.90 -20.64 -5.70
N GLY A 664 17.23 -20.57 -5.83
CA GLY A 664 18.15 -20.34 -4.73
C GLY A 664 17.99 -18.96 -4.08
N GLU A 665 17.82 -17.91 -4.89
CA GLU A 665 17.58 -16.54 -4.43
C GLU A 665 16.25 -16.44 -3.66
N VAL A 666 15.18 -17.04 -4.19
CA VAL A 666 13.88 -17.15 -3.48
C VAL A 666 14.03 -17.92 -2.16
N ALA A 667 14.76 -19.04 -2.17
CA ALA A 667 14.97 -19.85 -0.97
C ALA A 667 15.74 -19.10 0.11
N TYR A 668 16.75 -18.31 -0.27
CA TYR A 668 17.45 -17.42 0.65
C TYR A 668 16.49 -16.38 1.24
N MET A 669 15.74 -15.64 0.40
CA MET A 669 14.81 -14.62 0.87
C MET A 669 13.78 -15.18 1.85
N ARG A 670 13.22 -16.35 1.54
CA ARG A 670 12.28 -17.03 2.44
C ARG A 670 12.94 -17.53 3.71
N LYS A 671 14.17 -18.02 3.66
CA LYS A 671 14.88 -18.47 4.85
C LYS A 671 15.23 -17.31 5.80
N THR A 672 15.68 -16.18 5.24
CA THR A 672 16.19 -15.05 6.01
C THR A 672 15.08 -14.11 6.47
N TRP A 673 14.09 -13.85 5.61
CA TRP A 673 13.12 -12.76 5.80
C TRP A 673 11.66 -13.22 5.97
N ALA A 674 11.38 -14.51 6.15
CA ALA A 674 10.02 -15.07 6.14
C ALA A 674 8.97 -14.24 6.92
N GLU A 675 9.29 -13.85 8.15
CA GLU A 675 8.37 -13.10 9.02
C GLU A 675 8.00 -11.74 8.43
N LYS A 676 9.00 -10.97 7.97
CA LYS A 676 8.79 -9.66 7.34
C LYS A 676 8.10 -9.78 5.98
N LEU A 677 8.40 -10.85 5.23
CA LEU A 677 7.75 -11.11 3.95
C LEU A 677 6.27 -11.44 4.11
N ASP A 678 5.88 -12.03 5.24
CA ASP A 678 4.48 -12.37 5.51
C ASP A 678 3.73 -11.25 6.25
N ASN A 679 4.44 -10.30 6.86
CA ASN A 679 3.89 -9.16 7.60
C ASN A 679 4.57 -7.85 7.16
N ASP A 680 4.26 -7.38 5.97
CA ASP A 680 4.79 -6.10 5.46
C ASP A 680 4.10 -4.92 6.18
N PRO A 681 4.81 -4.08 6.95
CA PRO A 681 4.20 -2.95 7.64
C PRO A 681 3.64 -1.88 6.70
N ALA A 682 4.09 -1.83 5.44
CA ALA A 682 3.57 -0.89 4.44
C ALA A 682 2.29 -1.40 3.72
N TYR A 683 1.80 -2.58 4.10
CA TYR A 683 0.66 -3.26 3.49
C TYR A 683 -0.28 -3.84 4.55
N ASN A 684 -1.57 -3.97 4.20
CA ASN A 684 -2.57 -4.47 5.14
C ASN A 684 -2.80 -5.98 4.94
N PRO A 685 -2.92 -6.80 6.00
CA PRO A 685 -3.11 -8.25 5.90
C PRO A 685 -4.43 -8.69 5.23
N ASN A 686 -5.42 -7.79 5.16
CA ASN A 686 -6.70 -8.00 4.49
C ASN A 686 -6.61 -7.82 2.97
N LEU A 687 -5.47 -7.36 2.46
CA LEU A 687 -5.19 -7.22 1.04
C LEU A 687 -4.40 -8.42 0.52
N THR A 688 -4.63 -8.79 -0.72
CA THR A 688 -4.03 -10.00 -1.27
C THR A 688 -2.53 -9.85 -1.54
N LEU A 689 -1.80 -10.94 -1.34
CA LEU A 689 -0.39 -11.10 -1.71
C LEU A 689 -0.22 -11.83 -3.05
N VAL A 690 -1.30 -11.97 -3.81
CA VAL A 690 -1.29 -12.75 -5.05
C VAL A 690 -0.99 -11.87 -6.25
N HIS A 691 -1.42 -10.62 -6.23
CA HIS A 691 -1.13 -9.70 -7.31
C HIS A 691 -0.97 -8.24 -6.83
N GLU A 692 -0.70 -7.33 -7.76
CA GLU A 692 -0.09 -6.03 -7.50
C GLU A 692 -1.04 -4.82 -7.30
N ASP A 693 -2.34 -4.98 -7.02
CA ASP A 693 -3.34 -3.89 -7.17
C ASP A 693 -4.17 -3.55 -5.94
N PHE A 694 -3.78 -4.07 -4.76
CA PHE A 694 -4.49 -3.81 -3.50
C PHE A 694 -5.92 -4.34 -3.47
N SER A 695 -6.27 -5.37 -4.25
CA SER A 695 -7.54 -6.09 -4.03
C SER A 695 -7.57 -6.80 -2.67
N LEU A 696 -8.78 -7.15 -2.24
CA LEU A 696 -9.01 -7.94 -1.03
C LEU A 696 -8.42 -9.34 -1.14
N ARG A 697 -8.08 -9.92 0.01
CA ARG A 697 -7.53 -11.26 0.18
C ARG A 697 -8.57 -12.36 0.21
#